data_AF-A0A2R2MJU0-F1
#
_entry.id   AF-A0A2R2MJU0-F1
#
_cell.length_a   1.000
_cell.length_b   1.000
_cell.length_c   1.000
_cell.angle_alpha   90.00
_cell.angle_beta   90.00
_cell.angle_gamma   90.00
#
_symmetry.space_group_name_H-M   'P 1'
#
loop_
_entity.id
_entity.type
_entity.pdbx_description
1 polymer ?
#
loop_
_entity_poly.entity_id
_entity_poly.type
_entity_poly.pdbx_seq_one_letter_code
_entity_poly.pdbx_strand_id
1 'polypeptide(L)'
;MNQQTVFLIIVCTWCQLQGGCAQSSRPHIIVIVADDLGWNDVSFHGSNQIPTPALDTLAYTGVMLSNYYVSPICTPSRSALMTGRHPIHTGLQHDVLVGAAPYGLGLNETIMPQYLKQLGYETHIVGKWHLGFFKKEYTPTFRGFDSHFGYWLGEEGYSNHKAYAYPGAYGLDFRRDMALQSNYSGRYSTELFTEEATKIIQRHDTNKPLFLYLPHQAVHSANPWDPLEALDKYYKLFPNIHDENRRKFAAMAAALDDSVKNVTKALNERGMLNNSVIVFSTDNGGPAAGFNANHASNWPLRGVKTTLWEGGVRGAGFIWSPLIKNSARKLPDLMHICDWLPTLYHIAGGDSSTLKNLDGFNVWNTLSQDAPTPRVELLHNIDPMLNYSAVRVGEYKLILGNIFGGTWDGWYAPEQYHLLDETELDRNSLQYKTWPDISLDSDTAKNMVKMTQSETGNKKNDISHEVKPNGRILLKRSIGYSDQKSDFMPFSDKLAAHFGMSAINSGKHAMESGKSLKNHGIENDVVLDKELLGIVSRYIPVDVDTFHLTVTPDVVTCGAKPANASTNCQPTNSPCLYHIVKDPCEYNNIANENPQLVAKMLTRLREFNATAVPPRNKPQDLRGLPIFNNGAWGPWMDGL
;
A
#
# COMPACT_ATOMS: atom_id res chain seq x y z
N MET A 1 67.24 -48.30 32.54
CA MET A 1 65.86 -48.70 32.19
C MET A 1 65.00 -47.44 32.18
N ASN A 2 64.42 -47.14 31.01
CA ASN A 2 63.15 -46.43 30.74
C ASN A 2 62.88 -45.04 31.38
N GLN A 3 62.25 -44.05 30.73
CA GLN A 3 61.88 -43.72 29.35
C GLN A 3 61.15 -42.37 29.46
N GLN A 4 61.43 -41.44 28.53
CA GLN A 4 60.50 -40.49 27.90
C GLN A 4 59.82 -39.39 28.77
N THR A 5 60.21 -38.12 28.62
CA THR A 5 59.76 -37.12 27.61
C THR A 5 58.33 -36.61 27.86
N VAL A 6 58.18 -35.31 28.14
CA VAL A 6 57.51 -34.30 27.28
C VAL A 6 57.52 -32.95 28.02
N PHE A 7 58.30 -32.00 27.47
CA PHE A 7 58.20 -30.57 27.70
C PHE A 7 56.95 -30.04 26.98
N LEU A 8 56.11 -29.24 27.65
CA LEU A 8 55.15 -28.37 26.95
C LEU A 8 55.41 -26.91 27.35
N ILE A 9 55.92 -26.18 26.35
CA ILE A 9 56.15 -24.74 26.37
C ILE A 9 54.77 -24.06 26.32
N ILE A 10 54.47 -23.23 27.32
CA ILE A 10 53.34 -22.30 27.30
C ILE A 10 53.71 -21.17 26.34
N VAL A 11 53.29 -21.27 25.08
CA VAL A 11 53.21 -20.13 24.18
C VAL A 11 51.83 -19.51 24.37
N CYS A 12 51.79 -18.42 25.15
CA CYS A 12 50.69 -17.47 25.15
C CYS A 12 50.61 -16.80 23.77
N THR A 13 49.84 -17.38 22.85
CA THR A 13 49.29 -16.65 21.71
C THR A 13 47.85 -16.29 22.03
N TRP A 14 47.62 -14.99 22.23
CA TRP A 14 46.32 -14.33 22.13
C TRP A 14 45.55 -14.86 20.92
N CYS A 15 44.61 -15.76 21.17
CA CYS A 15 43.51 -15.99 20.25
C CYS A 15 42.37 -15.08 20.72
N GLN A 16 42.46 -13.80 20.35
CA GLN A 16 41.27 -12.96 20.25
C GLN A 16 40.43 -13.52 19.11
N LEU A 17 39.65 -14.57 19.39
CA LEU A 17 38.45 -14.83 18.63
C LEU A 17 37.47 -13.72 19.01
N GLN A 18 37.61 -12.59 18.32
CA GLN A 18 36.48 -11.72 18.05
C GLN A 18 35.49 -12.53 17.20
N GLY A 19 34.77 -13.44 17.86
CA GLY A 19 33.42 -13.77 17.45
C GLY A 19 32.58 -12.53 17.69
N GLY A 20 32.75 -11.52 16.83
CA GLY A 20 31.76 -10.46 16.70
C GLY A 20 30.47 -11.19 16.38
N CYS A 21 29.60 -11.31 17.38
CA CYS A 21 28.20 -11.55 17.14
C CYS A 21 27.82 -10.43 16.18
N ALA A 22 27.65 -10.75 14.89
CA ALA A 22 27.16 -9.79 13.92
C ALA A 22 25.83 -9.34 14.48
N GLN A 23 25.82 -8.17 15.12
CA GLN A 23 24.61 -7.57 15.60
C GLN A 23 23.81 -7.36 14.33
N SER A 24 22.77 -8.19 14.13
CA SER A 24 21.93 -8.14 12.94
C SER A 24 21.61 -6.68 12.70
N SER A 25 22.09 -6.13 11.59
CA SER A 25 21.96 -4.70 11.33
C SER A 25 20.48 -4.37 11.31
N ARG A 26 20.09 -3.32 12.04
CA ARG A 26 18.69 -2.86 12.03
C ARG A 26 18.27 -2.57 10.59
N PRO A 27 17.08 -3.00 10.14
CA PRO A 27 16.70 -2.82 8.76
C PRO A 27 16.43 -1.36 8.42
N HIS A 28 16.66 -0.99 7.16
CA HIS A 28 16.13 0.26 6.64
C HIS A 28 14.60 0.15 6.53
N ILE A 29 13.90 1.21 6.89
CA ILE A 29 12.43 1.27 6.89
C ILE A 29 12.00 2.34 5.90
N ILE A 30 11.24 1.94 4.88
CA ILE A 30 10.74 2.81 3.82
C ILE A 30 9.22 2.71 3.86
N VAL A 31 8.56 3.82 4.16
CA VAL A 31 7.09 3.90 4.25
C VAL A 31 6.61 4.82 3.15
N ILE A 32 6.02 4.25 2.10
CA ILE A 32 5.46 4.96 0.96
C ILE A 32 3.97 5.12 1.20
N VAL A 33 3.48 6.36 1.15
CA VAL A 33 2.05 6.65 1.32
C VAL A 33 1.51 7.37 0.09
N ALA A 34 0.53 6.76 -0.57
CA ALA A 34 -0.27 7.41 -1.61
C ALA A 34 -1.38 8.24 -0.97
N ASP A 35 -1.78 9.30 -1.65
CA ASP A 35 -2.83 10.22 -1.21
C ASP A 35 -4.05 10.02 -2.11
N ASP A 36 -5.21 9.69 -1.56
CA ASP A 36 -6.46 9.49 -2.31
C ASP A 36 -6.47 8.31 -3.33
N LEU A 37 -5.60 7.32 -3.15
CA LEU A 37 -5.59 6.13 -3.99
C LEU A 37 -6.71 5.16 -3.58
N GLY A 38 -7.62 4.84 -4.51
CA GLY A 38 -8.73 3.94 -4.27
C GLY A 38 -8.36 2.47 -4.38
N TRP A 39 -9.25 1.60 -3.85
CA TRP A 39 -9.04 0.15 -3.84
C TRP A 39 -8.85 -0.44 -5.24
N ASN A 40 -9.54 0.11 -6.25
CA ASN A 40 -9.56 -0.38 -7.63
C ASN A 40 -8.59 0.37 -8.56
N ASP A 41 -7.63 1.11 -7.98
CA ASP A 41 -6.67 1.94 -8.72
C ASP A 41 -5.30 1.26 -8.88
N VAL A 42 -5.15 0.05 -8.36
CA VAL A 42 -3.93 -0.78 -8.42
C VAL A 42 -4.24 -2.16 -8.98
N SER A 43 -3.34 -2.71 -9.80
CA SER A 43 -3.59 -3.97 -10.49
C SER A 43 -3.42 -5.21 -9.60
N PHE A 44 -2.70 -5.13 -8.48
CA PHE A 44 -2.67 -6.20 -7.48
C PHE A 44 -3.99 -6.46 -6.76
N HIS A 45 -4.99 -5.57 -6.90
CA HIS A 45 -6.39 -5.81 -6.49
C HIS A 45 -7.30 -6.30 -7.63
N GLY A 46 -6.72 -6.58 -8.81
CA GLY A 46 -7.39 -7.13 -9.99
C GLY A 46 -8.00 -6.10 -10.93
N SER A 47 -7.77 -4.80 -10.71
CA SER A 47 -8.09 -3.77 -11.69
C SER A 47 -7.17 -3.90 -12.89
N ASN A 48 -7.73 -3.98 -14.10
CA ASN A 48 -6.95 -4.00 -15.34
C ASN A 48 -6.90 -2.64 -16.04
N GLN A 49 -7.51 -1.62 -15.45
CA GLN A 49 -7.59 -0.28 -16.04
C GLN A 49 -6.26 0.47 -15.91
N ILE A 50 -5.60 0.35 -14.75
CA ILE A 50 -4.35 1.04 -14.43
C ILE A 50 -3.30 0.00 -14.02
N PRO A 51 -2.46 -0.46 -14.96
CA PRO A 51 -1.30 -1.28 -14.61
C PRO A 51 -0.35 -0.56 -13.66
N THR A 52 0.01 -1.23 -12.57
CA THR A 52 0.98 -0.77 -11.57
C THR A 52 2.09 -1.81 -11.36
N PRO A 53 2.91 -2.08 -12.39
CA PRO A 53 3.82 -3.23 -12.39
C PRO A 53 4.88 -3.21 -11.28
N ALA A 54 5.31 -2.04 -10.79
CA ALA A 54 6.28 -1.96 -9.70
C ALA A 54 5.65 -2.25 -8.33
N LEU A 55 4.49 -1.63 -8.06
CA LEU A 55 3.66 -1.93 -6.90
C LEU A 55 3.26 -3.41 -6.88
N ASP A 56 2.85 -3.95 -8.03
CA ASP A 56 2.48 -5.34 -8.18
C ASP A 56 3.65 -6.25 -7.84
N THR A 57 4.85 -6.03 -8.40
CA THR A 57 6.02 -6.86 -8.07
C THR A 57 6.28 -6.91 -6.56
N LEU A 58 6.18 -5.78 -5.85
CA LEU A 58 6.33 -5.76 -4.40
C LEU A 58 5.16 -6.42 -3.66
N ALA A 59 3.93 -6.23 -4.13
CA ALA A 59 2.73 -6.82 -3.54
C ALA A 59 2.71 -8.36 -3.67
N TYR A 60 2.91 -8.88 -4.88
CA TYR A 60 2.89 -10.32 -5.18
C TYR A 60 4.06 -11.09 -4.58
N THR A 61 5.19 -10.44 -4.36
CA THR A 61 6.34 -11.05 -3.68
C THR A 61 6.39 -10.70 -2.19
N GLY A 62 5.56 -9.77 -1.72
CA GLY A 62 5.41 -9.39 -0.32
C GLY A 62 4.19 -10.04 0.34
N VAL A 63 3.54 -9.27 1.20
CA VAL A 63 2.28 -9.61 1.86
C VAL A 63 1.26 -8.51 1.53
N MET A 64 0.25 -8.84 0.73
CA MET A 64 -0.89 -7.97 0.44
C MET A 64 -1.84 -7.94 1.63
N LEU A 65 -2.35 -6.76 2.01
CA LEU A 65 -3.17 -6.61 3.21
C LEU A 65 -4.66 -6.54 2.85
N SER A 66 -5.35 -7.68 2.90
CA SER A 66 -6.74 -7.77 2.44
C SER A 66 -7.72 -7.05 3.36
N ASN A 67 -7.51 -7.08 4.68
CA ASN A 67 -8.35 -6.40 5.66
C ASN A 67 -7.59 -5.27 6.38
N TYR A 68 -7.01 -4.37 5.58
CA TYR A 68 -6.29 -3.19 6.04
C TYR A 68 -7.14 -1.93 6.05
N TYR A 69 -7.13 -1.22 7.18
CA TYR A 69 -7.97 -0.05 7.39
C TYR A 69 -7.17 1.20 7.76
N VAL A 70 -7.62 2.29 7.17
CA VAL A 70 -7.13 3.66 7.37
C VAL A 70 -8.28 4.52 7.89
N SER A 71 -8.00 5.75 8.30
CA SER A 71 -9.06 6.71 8.63
C SER A 71 -9.66 7.30 7.34
N PRO A 72 -10.87 7.90 7.37
CA PRO A 72 -11.58 8.28 6.14
C PRO A 72 -10.97 9.48 5.38
N ILE A 73 -10.05 10.23 6.00
CA ILE A 73 -9.39 11.42 5.42
C ILE A 73 -7.93 11.56 5.91
N CYS A 74 -7.13 12.34 5.17
CA CYS A 74 -5.66 12.41 5.25
C CYS A 74 -5.09 12.68 6.65
N THR A 75 -5.44 13.80 7.30
CA THR A 75 -4.88 14.22 8.60
C THR A 75 -5.08 13.16 9.70
N PRO A 76 -6.30 12.64 9.97
CA PRO A 76 -6.50 11.57 10.93
C PRO A 76 -5.65 10.32 10.63
N SER A 77 -5.57 9.88 9.37
CA SER A 77 -4.75 8.72 8.99
C SER A 77 -3.27 8.93 9.25
N ARG A 78 -2.74 10.10 8.87
CA ARG A 78 -1.33 10.47 9.12
C ARG A 78 -1.05 10.61 10.60
N SER A 79 -2.00 11.13 11.38
CA SER A 79 -1.92 11.15 12.84
C SER A 79 -1.82 9.75 13.39
N ALA A 80 -2.70 8.84 12.95
CA ALA A 80 -2.74 7.46 13.42
C ALA A 80 -1.46 6.68 13.05
N LEU A 81 -0.96 6.85 11.82
CA LEU A 81 0.31 6.28 11.37
C LEU A 81 1.47 6.72 12.27
N MET A 82 1.56 8.01 12.57
CA MET A 82 2.68 8.59 13.31
C MET A 82 2.65 8.30 14.80
N THR A 83 1.46 8.17 15.38
CA THR A 83 1.28 8.05 16.84
C THR A 83 0.93 6.64 17.31
N GLY A 84 0.50 5.75 16.40
CA GLY A 84 -0.07 4.46 16.77
C GLY A 84 -1.36 4.58 17.59
N ARG A 85 -2.07 5.72 17.48
CA ARG A 85 -3.31 6.04 18.20
C ARG A 85 -4.46 6.31 17.24
N HIS A 86 -5.68 5.96 17.62
CA HIS A 86 -6.87 6.38 16.89
C HIS A 86 -7.01 7.91 16.94
N PRO A 87 -7.54 8.56 15.88
CA PRO A 87 -7.68 10.02 15.85
C PRO A 87 -8.53 10.61 16.98
N ILE A 88 -9.47 9.84 17.52
CA ILE A 88 -10.27 10.22 18.70
C ILE A 88 -9.42 10.47 19.94
N HIS A 89 -8.19 9.95 19.98
CA HIS A 89 -7.25 10.11 21.09
C HIS A 89 -6.21 11.20 20.86
N THR A 90 -6.12 11.74 19.64
CA THR A 90 -5.22 12.86 19.28
C THR A 90 -5.98 14.17 19.07
N GLY A 91 -7.31 14.10 18.99
CA GLY A 91 -8.20 15.24 18.75
C GLY A 91 -8.24 15.66 17.29
N LEU A 92 -7.88 14.76 16.36
CA LEU A 92 -7.85 15.00 14.91
C LEU A 92 -8.87 14.16 14.16
N GLN A 93 -9.99 13.79 14.81
CA GLN A 93 -11.01 12.89 14.29
C GLN A 93 -12.04 13.52 13.35
N HIS A 94 -12.14 14.85 13.31
CA HIS A 94 -13.26 15.53 12.64
C HIS A 94 -12.97 15.90 11.17
N ASP A 95 -11.89 16.66 10.92
CA ASP A 95 -11.60 17.24 9.60
C ASP A 95 -10.09 17.34 9.37
N VAL A 96 -9.69 17.69 8.15
CA VAL A 96 -8.29 17.93 7.77
C VAL A 96 -7.76 19.25 8.35
N LEU A 97 -6.44 19.31 8.52
CA LEU A 97 -5.76 20.56 8.87
C LEU A 97 -5.68 21.48 7.64
N VAL A 98 -6.38 22.62 7.71
CA VAL A 98 -6.36 23.69 6.71
C VAL A 98 -5.19 24.67 6.95
N GLY A 99 -4.85 25.49 5.94
CA GLY A 99 -3.61 26.28 5.96
C GLY A 99 -3.45 27.26 7.11
N ALA A 100 -4.51 27.98 7.46
CA ALA A 100 -4.51 28.95 8.56
C ALA A 100 -5.01 28.36 9.89
N ALA A 101 -4.94 27.03 10.07
CA ALA A 101 -5.35 26.37 11.31
C ALA A 101 -4.34 26.60 12.46
N PRO A 102 -4.70 27.27 13.57
CA PRO A 102 -3.79 27.50 14.70
C PRO A 102 -3.72 26.29 15.66
N TYR A 103 -3.69 25.09 15.08
CA TYR A 103 -3.60 23.82 15.77
C TYR A 103 -2.97 22.75 14.85
N GLY A 104 -2.63 21.60 15.43
CA GLY A 104 -1.98 20.49 14.74
C GLY A 104 -1.80 19.30 15.68
N LEU A 105 -1.11 18.26 15.25
CA LEU A 105 -0.83 17.09 16.10
C LEU A 105 -0.09 17.53 17.37
N GLY A 106 -0.57 17.09 18.54
CA GLY A 106 -0.12 17.58 19.84
C GLY A 106 1.37 17.34 20.03
N LEU A 107 2.07 18.29 20.65
CA LEU A 107 3.50 18.15 20.97
C LEU A 107 3.73 17.19 22.15
N ASN A 108 2.67 16.84 22.87
CA ASN A 108 2.66 15.78 23.88
C ASN A 108 2.66 14.36 23.27
N GLU A 109 2.40 14.24 21.96
CA GLU A 109 2.49 12.97 21.24
C GLU A 109 3.92 12.76 20.76
N THR A 110 4.56 11.70 21.25
CA THR A 110 5.82 11.21 20.67
C THR A 110 5.48 10.40 19.43
N ILE A 111 6.11 10.71 18.29
CA ILE A 111 5.79 10.10 17.01
C ILE A 111 6.91 9.20 16.46
N MET A 112 6.56 8.36 15.49
CA MET A 112 7.41 7.37 14.83
C MET A 112 8.87 7.83 14.58
N PRO A 113 9.16 8.94 13.89
CA PRO A 113 10.54 9.37 13.68
C PRO A 113 11.30 9.66 14.99
N GLN A 114 10.64 10.20 16.01
CA GLN A 114 11.27 10.46 17.32
C GLN A 114 11.67 9.16 18.02
N TYR A 115 10.81 8.15 17.97
CA TYR A 115 11.14 6.81 18.49
C TYR A 115 12.27 6.15 17.71
N LEU A 116 12.24 6.19 16.37
CA LEU A 116 13.27 5.57 15.54
C LEU A 116 14.62 6.27 15.68
N LYS A 117 14.64 7.60 15.84
CA LYS A 117 15.86 8.37 16.08
C LYS A 117 16.57 7.95 17.38
N GLN A 118 15.83 7.58 18.43
CA GLN A 118 16.41 7.02 19.65
C GLN A 118 17.10 5.66 19.42
N LEU A 119 16.69 4.92 18.37
CA LEU A 119 17.33 3.68 17.94
C LEU A 119 18.45 3.91 16.91
N GLY A 120 18.85 5.17 16.68
CA GLY A 120 19.96 5.54 15.80
C GLY A 120 19.60 5.61 14.31
N TYR A 121 18.31 5.68 13.97
CA TYR A 121 17.89 5.91 12.58
C TYR A 121 18.18 7.35 12.15
N GLU A 122 18.67 7.50 10.92
CA GLU A 122 18.57 8.76 10.18
C GLU A 122 17.18 8.82 9.55
N THR A 123 16.49 9.93 9.77
CA THR A 123 15.04 10.03 9.54
C THR A 123 14.74 11.12 8.52
N HIS A 124 14.10 10.75 7.42
CA HIS A 124 13.81 11.67 6.33
C HIS A 124 12.33 11.59 5.94
N ILE A 125 11.74 12.74 5.65
CA ILE A 125 10.42 12.84 5.03
C ILE A 125 10.52 13.54 3.67
N VAL A 126 9.92 12.93 2.65
CA VAL A 126 9.85 13.49 1.30
C VAL A 126 8.39 13.52 0.85
N GLY A 127 7.82 14.72 0.69
CA GLY A 127 6.43 14.93 0.31
C GLY A 127 5.59 15.62 1.40
N LYS A 128 4.34 15.17 1.52
CA LYS A 128 3.27 15.80 2.33
C LYS A 128 3.42 15.58 3.84
N TRP A 129 3.33 16.66 4.62
CA TRP A 129 3.28 16.58 6.10
C TRP A 129 1.85 16.45 6.66
N HIS A 130 1.05 17.50 6.54
CA HIS A 130 -0.37 17.57 6.92
C HIS A 130 -0.71 17.26 8.39
N LEU A 131 0.21 17.55 9.31
CA LEU A 131 0.03 17.42 10.77
C LEU A 131 0.18 18.75 11.54
N GLY A 132 0.16 19.87 10.80
CA GLY A 132 0.15 21.24 11.32
C GLY A 132 1.50 21.93 11.21
N PHE A 133 1.48 23.25 11.10
CA PHE A 133 2.69 24.06 10.90
C PHE A 133 2.57 25.51 11.41
N PHE A 134 1.52 25.83 12.18
CA PHE A 134 1.27 27.20 12.65
C PHE A 134 2.39 27.78 13.54
N LYS A 135 3.19 26.90 14.15
CA LYS A 135 4.47 27.18 14.81
C LYS A 135 5.54 26.21 14.32
N LYS A 136 6.81 26.62 14.39
CA LYS A 136 7.96 25.78 13.99
C LYS A 136 7.96 24.41 14.67
N GLU A 137 7.51 24.29 15.92
CA GLU A 137 7.54 23.03 16.65
C GLU A 137 6.61 21.97 16.05
N TYR A 138 5.66 22.37 15.21
CA TYR A 138 4.73 21.46 14.55
C TYR A 138 5.24 20.97 13.19
N THR A 139 6.33 21.53 12.67
CA THR A 139 6.87 21.18 11.34
C THR A 139 7.75 19.92 11.41
N PRO A 140 7.96 19.21 10.29
CA PRO A 140 8.55 17.88 10.33
C PRO A 140 9.92 17.78 11.01
N THR A 141 10.81 18.75 10.77
CA THR A 141 12.18 18.75 11.33
C THR A 141 12.23 19.02 12.84
N PHE A 142 11.15 19.58 13.40
CA PHE A 142 10.97 19.72 14.85
C PHE A 142 10.17 18.56 15.45
N ARG A 143 9.66 17.65 14.61
CA ARG A 143 8.87 16.48 14.98
C ARG A 143 9.63 15.16 14.81
N GLY A 144 10.95 15.24 14.73
CA GLY A 144 11.84 14.07 14.80
C GLY A 144 12.53 13.72 13.51
N PHE A 145 12.12 14.28 12.37
CA PHE A 145 12.83 14.09 11.10
C PHE A 145 14.12 14.91 11.06
N ASP A 146 15.19 14.34 10.51
CA ASP A 146 16.46 15.02 10.27
C ASP A 146 16.40 15.93 9.03
N SER A 147 15.57 15.58 8.03
CA SER A 147 15.28 16.48 6.91
C SER A 147 13.86 16.35 6.38
N HIS A 148 13.39 17.42 5.72
CA HIS A 148 12.16 17.46 4.94
C HIS A 148 12.38 18.03 3.54
N PHE A 149 11.72 17.46 2.54
CA PHE A 149 11.60 18.04 1.21
C PHE A 149 10.19 17.81 0.68
N GLY A 150 9.43 18.88 0.42
CA GLY A 150 8.04 18.80 -0.02
C GLY A 150 7.21 19.94 0.52
N TYR A 151 5.97 19.66 0.93
CA TYR A 151 4.99 20.68 1.36
C TYR A 151 4.31 20.25 2.66
N TRP A 152 3.63 21.19 3.34
CA TRP A 152 3.06 20.97 4.66
C TRP A 152 1.53 20.89 4.70
N LEU A 153 0.85 21.48 3.73
CA LEU A 153 -0.59 21.49 3.56
C LEU A 153 -1.16 20.15 3.08
N GLY A 154 -2.49 20.11 2.93
CA GLY A 154 -3.22 18.96 2.43
C GLY A 154 -3.05 18.71 0.93
N GLU A 155 -2.80 19.76 0.16
CA GLU A 155 -2.71 19.71 -1.31
C GLU A 155 -1.86 20.89 -1.82
N GLU A 156 -1.31 20.75 -3.03
CA GLU A 156 -0.68 21.84 -3.79
C GLU A 156 -0.81 21.59 -5.30
N GLY A 157 -0.52 22.58 -6.15
CA GLY A 157 -0.30 22.32 -7.57
C GLY A 157 0.92 21.42 -7.80
N TYR A 158 0.80 20.38 -8.63
CA TYR A 158 1.90 19.43 -8.86
C TYR A 158 3.12 20.10 -9.50
N SER A 159 2.91 21.13 -10.32
CA SER A 159 4.00 21.81 -11.04
C SER A 159 4.37 23.17 -10.44
N ASN A 160 3.38 23.92 -9.94
CA ASN A 160 3.61 25.28 -9.44
C ASN A 160 3.88 25.32 -7.92
N HIS A 161 3.59 24.21 -7.22
CA HIS A 161 3.79 24.01 -5.80
C HIS A 161 3.12 25.04 -4.88
N LYS A 162 2.00 25.58 -5.35
CA LYS A 162 1.17 26.50 -4.59
C LYS A 162 -0.07 25.77 -4.10
N ALA A 163 -0.39 25.97 -2.84
CA ALA A 163 -1.56 25.42 -2.20
C ALA A 163 -2.68 26.44 -2.17
N TYR A 164 -3.88 26.01 -2.56
CA TYR A 164 -5.12 26.73 -2.32
C TYR A 164 -5.70 26.27 -0.98
N ALA A 165 -6.16 27.21 -0.15
CA ALA A 165 -6.89 26.88 1.05
C ALA A 165 -8.02 27.89 1.30
N TYR A 166 -9.13 27.38 1.85
CA TYR A 166 -10.26 28.21 2.26
C TYR A 166 -9.82 29.25 3.31
N PRO A 167 -10.31 30.52 3.27
CA PRO A 167 -11.26 31.08 2.30
C PRO A 167 -10.57 31.78 1.12
N GLY A 168 -10.14 31.01 0.11
CA GLY A 168 -9.68 31.60 -1.16
C GLY A 168 -8.22 32.04 -1.19
N ALA A 169 -7.41 31.61 -0.24
CA ALA A 169 -6.02 31.98 -0.17
C ALA A 169 -5.15 31.03 -1.00
N TYR A 170 -4.15 31.58 -1.69
CA TYR A 170 -3.29 30.85 -2.60
C TYR A 170 -1.84 31.31 -2.43
N GLY A 171 -0.92 30.37 -2.21
CA GLY A 171 0.47 30.69 -1.90
C GLY A 171 1.40 29.49 -2.03
N LEU A 172 2.71 29.76 -2.14
CA LEU A 172 3.74 28.73 -2.18
C LEU A 172 3.79 27.97 -0.85
N ASP A 173 3.86 26.64 -0.88
CA ASP A 173 4.05 25.81 0.33
C ASP A 173 5.30 24.90 0.28
N PHE A 174 5.96 24.83 -0.88
CA PHE A 174 7.05 23.90 -1.12
C PHE A 174 8.39 24.38 -0.61
N ARG A 175 9.14 23.44 -0.05
CA ARG A 175 10.23 23.73 0.87
C ARG A 175 11.23 22.59 1.00
N ARG A 176 12.42 22.97 1.44
CA ARG A 176 13.43 22.09 2.02
C ARG A 176 13.59 22.52 3.48
N ASP A 177 13.28 21.62 4.39
CA ASP A 177 13.19 21.90 5.81
C ASP A 177 12.30 23.13 6.05
N MET A 178 12.84 24.19 6.67
CA MET A 178 12.10 25.44 6.90
C MET A 178 12.14 26.40 5.70
N ALA A 179 13.05 26.20 4.74
CA ALA A 179 13.29 27.15 3.65
C ALA A 179 12.35 26.91 2.46
N LEU A 180 11.63 27.95 2.04
CA LEU A 180 10.81 27.93 0.83
C LEU A 180 11.66 27.68 -0.42
N GLN A 181 11.11 26.98 -1.40
CA GLN A 181 11.81 26.61 -2.63
C GLN A 181 10.98 26.95 -3.88
N SER A 182 11.01 28.23 -4.28
CA SER A 182 10.32 28.69 -5.49
C SER A 182 10.99 28.25 -6.80
N ASN A 183 12.27 27.86 -6.74
CA ASN A 183 13.08 27.45 -7.89
C ASN A 183 12.66 26.11 -8.51
N TYR A 184 11.75 25.36 -7.88
CA TYR A 184 11.19 24.12 -8.45
C TYR A 184 9.92 24.33 -9.27
N SER A 185 9.37 25.56 -9.32
CA SER A 185 8.20 25.86 -10.14
C SER A 185 8.41 25.41 -11.60
N GLY A 186 7.42 24.69 -12.14
CA GLY A 186 7.46 24.06 -13.47
C GLY A 186 7.95 22.62 -13.46
N ARG A 187 8.35 22.06 -12.31
CA ARG A 187 8.74 20.67 -12.17
C ARG A 187 7.67 19.86 -11.45
N TYR A 188 7.39 18.65 -11.94
CA TYR A 188 6.32 17.81 -11.41
C TYR A 188 6.69 17.20 -10.05
N SER A 189 5.84 17.39 -9.03
CA SER A 189 6.11 17.04 -7.63
C SER A 189 6.48 15.57 -7.43
N THR A 190 5.79 14.64 -8.11
CA THR A 190 6.08 13.20 -7.99
C THR A 190 7.49 12.85 -8.46
N GLU A 191 7.97 13.48 -9.54
CA GLU A 191 9.35 13.29 -10.01
C GLU A 191 10.35 13.92 -9.04
N LEU A 192 10.07 15.11 -8.50
CA LEU A 192 10.91 15.75 -7.49
C LEU A 192 11.05 14.90 -6.22
N PHE A 193 9.95 14.31 -5.74
CA PHE A 193 9.96 13.42 -4.58
C PHE A 193 10.77 12.15 -4.87
N THR A 194 10.64 11.59 -6.07
CA THR A 194 11.44 10.44 -6.50
C THR A 194 12.93 10.77 -6.55
N GLU A 195 13.30 11.91 -7.13
CA GLU A 195 14.69 12.36 -7.23
C GLU A 195 15.31 12.59 -5.85
N GLU A 196 14.59 13.23 -4.92
CA GLU A 196 15.11 13.47 -3.58
C GLU A 196 15.22 12.17 -2.77
N ALA A 197 14.22 11.28 -2.85
CA ALA A 197 14.25 9.98 -2.18
C ALA A 197 15.43 9.12 -2.65
N THR A 198 15.62 9.01 -3.97
CA THR A 198 16.75 8.25 -4.55
C THR A 198 18.09 8.88 -4.18
N LYS A 199 18.20 10.21 -4.16
CA LYS A 199 19.40 10.93 -3.73
C LYS A 199 19.73 10.71 -2.25
N ILE A 200 18.72 10.67 -1.37
CA ILE A 200 18.90 10.30 0.04
C ILE A 200 19.49 8.89 0.13
N ILE A 201 18.87 7.92 -0.53
CA ILE A 201 19.33 6.52 -0.55
C ILE A 201 20.77 6.40 -1.08
N GLN A 202 21.07 7.07 -2.19
CA GLN A 202 22.40 7.03 -2.80
C GLN A 202 23.50 7.61 -1.91
N ARG A 203 23.17 8.61 -1.09
CA ARG A 203 24.12 9.28 -0.18
C ARG A 203 24.16 8.68 1.21
N HIS A 204 23.20 7.83 1.54
CA HIS A 204 23.03 7.25 2.86
C HIS A 204 24.26 6.42 3.27
N ASP A 205 24.72 6.58 4.52
CA ASP A 205 25.71 5.69 5.11
C ASP A 205 25.07 4.35 5.47
N THR A 206 25.39 3.31 4.71
CA THR A 206 24.78 1.98 4.85
C THR A 206 25.07 1.30 6.19
N ASN A 207 25.98 1.84 7.00
CA ASN A 207 26.22 1.36 8.37
C ASN A 207 25.19 1.88 9.39
N LYS A 208 24.37 2.88 9.01
CA LYS A 208 23.30 3.40 9.85
C LYS A 208 21.93 2.98 9.29
N PRO A 209 20.94 2.69 10.14
CA PRO A 209 19.61 2.42 9.64
C PRO A 209 18.95 3.71 9.11
N LEU A 210 18.16 3.57 8.05
CA LEU A 210 17.45 4.65 7.37
C LEU A 210 15.96 4.52 7.68
N PHE A 211 15.31 5.62 8.03
CA PHE A 211 13.86 5.74 8.00
C PHE A 211 13.48 6.78 6.94
N LEU A 212 12.90 6.33 5.84
CA LEU A 212 12.40 7.19 4.77
C LEU A 212 10.88 7.12 4.74
N TYR A 213 10.23 8.19 5.17
CA TYR A 213 8.80 8.39 4.99
C TYR A 213 8.58 9.15 3.69
N LEU A 214 7.92 8.51 2.72
CA LEU A 214 7.66 9.04 1.38
C LEU A 214 6.14 9.21 1.14
N PRO A 215 5.50 10.20 1.80
CA PRO A 215 4.12 10.55 1.55
C PRO A 215 3.97 11.34 0.25
N HIS A 216 3.71 10.64 -0.85
CA HIS A 216 3.45 11.27 -2.13
C HIS A 216 2.19 12.14 -2.09
N GLN A 217 2.19 13.17 -2.94
CA GLN A 217 0.97 13.88 -3.34
C GLN A 217 0.11 13.02 -4.27
N ALA A 218 0.74 12.20 -5.12
CA ALA A 218 0.02 11.31 -6.02
C ALA A 218 -0.88 10.36 -5.20
N VAL A 219 -2.18 10.30 -5.46
CA VAL A 219 -2.94 10.79 -6.64
C VAL A 219 -4.05 11.80 -6.28
N HIS A 220 -3.82 12.60 -5.22
CA HIS A 220 -4.74 13.62 -4.73
C HIS A 220 -4.99 14.74 -5.75
N SER A 221 -6.16 15.38 -5.66
CA SER A 221 -6.47 16.56 -6.46
C SER A 221 -5.51 17.72 -6.13
N ALA A 222 -5.19 18.56 -7.11
CA ALA A 222 -4.21 19.62 -6.98
C ALA A 222 -4.83 20.95 -6.54
N ASN A 223 -5.71 21.51 -7.38
CA ASN A 223 -6.35 22.81 -7.15
C ASN A 223 -7.69 22.92 -7.90
N PRO A 224 -8.55 23.93 -7.59
CA PRO A 224 -9.88 24.04 -8.19
C PRO A 224 -9.93 24.28 -9.71
N TRP A 225 -8.84 24.71 -10.35
CA TRP A 225 -8.83 25.13 -11.76
C TRP A 225 -8.21 24.07 -12.67
N ASP A 226 -7.22 23.32 -12.16
CA ASP A 226 -6.63 22.14 -12.80
C ASP A 226 -6.49 21.04 -11.74
N PRO A 227 -7.57 20.30 -11.42
CA PRO A 227 -7.58 19.36 -10.31
C PRO A 227 -6.67 18.15 -10.51
N LEU A 228 -6.45 17.72 -11.75
CA LEU A 228 -5.65 16.54 -12.09
C LEU A 228 -4.53 16.96 -13.05
N GLU A 229 -3.40 17.37 -12.48
CA GLU A 229 -2.19 17.70 -13.22
C GLU A 229 -1.40 16.41 -13.49
N ALA A 230 -1.22 16.04 -14.76
CA ALA A 230 -0.48 14.85 -15.15
C ALA A 230 0.52 15.16 -16.28
N LEU A 231 1.65 14.45 -16.29
CA LEU A 231 2.62 14.56 -17.38
C LEU A 231 2.16 13.78 -18.61
N ASP A 232 2.33 14.40 -19.79
CA ASP A 232 2.03 13.81 -21.10
C ASP A 232 2.59 12.40 -21.30
N LYS A 233 3.81 12.14 -20.82
CA LYS A 233 4.47 10.84 -20.99
C LYS A 233 3.70 9.70 -20.31
N TYR A 234 3.04 9.97 -19.19
CA TYR A 234 2.21 9.00 -18.48
C TYR A 234 0.80 8.95 -19.06
N TYR A 235 0.22 10.10 -19.41
CA TYR A 235 -1.10 10.18 -20.02
C TYR A 235 -1.21 9.38 -21.32
N LYS A 236 -0.14 9.36 -22.12
CA LYS A 236 -0.06 8.60 -23.37
C LYS A 236 -0.08 7.08 -23.19
N LEU A 237 0.17 6.55 -21.98
CA LEU A 237 0.15 5.12 -21.69
C LEU A 237 -1.26 4.51 -21.63
N PHE A 238 -2.31 5.35 -21.50
CA PHE A 238 -3.67 4.90 -21.25
C PHE A 238 -4.67 5.30 -22.36
N PRO A 239 -4.42 5.00 -23.65
CA PRO A 239 -5.31 5.40 -24.74
C PRO A 239 -6.71 4.77 -24.66
N ASN A 240 -6.87 3.69 -23.88
CA ASN A 240 -8.14 2.96 -23.72
C ASN A 240 -9.01 3.51 -22.58
N ILE A 241 -8.53 4.50 -21.80
CA ILE A 241 -9.34 5.20 -20.82
C ILE A 241 -9.91 6.44 -21.51
N HIS A 242 -11.21 6.41 -21.83
CA HIS A 242 -11.87 7.45 -22.61
C HIS A 242 -12.26 8.67 -21.76
N ASP A 243 -12.70 8.47 -20.51
CA ASP A 243 -12.85 9.58 -19.57
C ASP A 243 -11.51 10.28 -19.32
N GLU A 244 -11.43 11.54 -19.74
CA GLU A 244 -10.22 12.36 -19.72
C GLU A 244 -9.64 12.50 -18.31
N ASN A 245 -10.50 12.69 -17.32
CA ASN A 245 -10.06 12.88 -15.95
C ASN A 245 -9.57 11.58 -15.31
N ARG A 246 -10.24 10.45 -15.55
CA ARG A 246 -9.77 9.13 -15.16
C ARG A 246 -8.46 8.78 -15.84
N ARG A 247 -8.26 9.20 -17.09
CA ARG A 247 -7.00 9.01 -17.81
C ARG A 247 -5.86 9.85 -17.21
N LYS A 248 -6.12 11.10 -16.84
CA LYS A 248 -5.18 11.94 -16.07
C LYS A 248 -4.86 11.33 -14.71
N PHE A 249 -5.87 10.84 -13.99
CA PHE A 249 -5.68 10.13 -12.73
C PHE A 249 -4.78 8.88 -12.91
N ALA A 250 -5.04 8.06 -13.93
CA ALA A 250 -4.21 6.90 -14.26
C ALA A 250 -2.76 7.28 -14.57
N ALA A 251 -2.56 8.42 -15.23
CA ALA A 251 -1.23 8.97 -15.49
C ALA A 251 -0.50 9.40 -14.20
N MET A 252 -1.22 9.97 -13.24
CA MET A 252 -0.66 10.31 -11.92
C MET A 252 -0.30 9.04 -11.13
N ALA A 253 -1.14 8.00 -11.20
CA ALA A 253 -0.88 6.69 -10.59
C ALA A 253 0.34 5.99 -11.22
N ALA A 254 0.50 6.07 -12.54
CA ALA A 254 1.69 5.55 -13.24
C ALA A 254 2.97 6.27 -12.80
N ALA A 255 2.91 7.58 -12.56
CA ALA A 255 4.05 8.33 -12.03
C ALA A 255 4.42 7.89 -10.61
N LEU A 256 3.44 7.54 -9.77
CA LEU A 256 3.65 6.96 -8.45
C LEU A 256 4.30 5.57 -8.55
N ASP A 257 3.81 4.70 -9.44
CA ASP A 257 4.39 3.36 -9.67
C ASP A 257 5.86 3.46 -10.14
N ASP A 258 6.15 4.38 -11.06
CA ASP A 258 7.51 4.69 -11.50
C ASP A 258 8.41 5.19 -10.35
N SER A 259 7.84 5.95 -9.39
CA SER A 259 8.56 6.36 -8.19
C SER A 259 8.97 5.16 -7.33
N VAL A 260 8.03 4.25 -7.10
CA VAL A 260 8.26 3.01 -6.32
C VAL A 260 9.34 2.15 -6.97
N LYS A 261 9.31 2.00 -8.29
CA LYS A 261 10.36 1.33 -9.06
C LYS A 261 11.74 1.96 -8.80
N ASN A 262 11.86 3.27 -8.95
CA ASN A 262 13.12 3.99 -8.82
C ASN A 262 13.68 3.96 -7.39
N VAL A 263 12.82 4.09 -6.38
CA VAL A 263 13.20 3.97 -4.96
C VAL A 263 13.73 2.57 -4.68
N THR A 264 13.02 1.53 -5.13
CA THR A 264 13.44 0.15 -4.88
C THR A 264 14.73 -0.21 -5.61
N LYS A 265 14.88 0.26 -6.86
CA LYS A 265 16.12 0.14 -7.62
C LYS A 265 17.29 0.81 -6.91
N ALA A 266 17.13 2.04 -6.42
CA ALA A 266 18.17 2.75 -5.68
C ALA A 266 18.59 2.00 -4.41
N LEU A 267 17.65 1.41 -3.66
CA LEU A 267 17.97 0.55 -2.51
C LEU A 267 18.80 -0.68 -2.92
N ASN A 268 18.44 -1.31 -4.04
CA ASN A 268 19.16 -2.47 -4.55
C ASN A 268 20.58 -2.11 -5.01
N GLU A 269 20.73 -1.03 -5.77
CA GLU A 269 22.04 -0.54 -6.27
C GLU A 269 22.98 -0.16 -5.12
N ARG A 270 22.43 0.33 -4.00
CA ARG A 270 23.19 0.62 -2.78
C ARG A 270 23.41 -0.59 -1.88
N GLY A 271 22.92 -1.77 -2.26
CA GLY A 271 23.02 -3.00 -1.47
C GLY A 271 22.23 -2.95 -0.15
N MET A 272 21.27 -2.03 -0.02
CA MET A 272 20.43 -1.81 1.16
C MET A 272 19.16 -2.67 1.15
N LEU A 273 18.70 -3.07 -0.04
CA LEU A 273 17.43 -3.77 -0.22
C LEU A 273 17.35 -5.10 0.55
N ASN A 274 18.48 -5.82 0.67
CA ASN A 274 18.58 -7.10 1.37
C ASN A 274 18.18 -7.05 2.87
N ASN A 275 18.24 -5.85 3.46
CA ASN A 275 17.90 -5.58 4.85
C ASN A 275 16.96 -4.36 4.93
N SER A 276 15.98 -4.30 4.03
CA SER A 276 14.97 -3.24 4.00
C SER A 276 13.57 -3.80 4.25
N VAL A 277 12.73 -2.98 4.88
CA VAL A 277 11.28 -3.17 4.99
C VAL A 277 10.61 -2.04 4.22
N ILE A 278 9.82 -2.40 3.21
CA ILE A 278 9.07 -1.45 2.39
C ILE A 278 7.59 -1.64 2.71
N VAL A 279 6.95 -0.59 3.19
CA VAL A 279 5.51 -0.53 3.42
C VAL A 279 4.90 0.39 2.38
N PHE A 280 3.82 -0.07 1.74
CA PHE A 280 2.96 0.76 0.92
C PHE A 280 1.58 0.87 1.57
N SER A 281 1.04 2.07 1.59
CA SER A 281 -0.30 2.37 2.12
C SER A 281 -0.93 3.50 1.31
N THR A 282 -2.24 3.47 1.09
CA THR A 282 -3.01 4.71 0.90
C THR A 282 -3.27 5.39 2.25
N ASP A 283 -3.57 6.69 2.30
CA ASP A 283 -4.00 7.34 3.54
C ASP A 283 -5.52 7.30 3.75
N ASN A 284 -6.32 7.18 2.70
CA ASN A 284 -7.77 6.98 2.77
C ASN A 284 -8.28 6.27 1.51
N GLY A 285 -9.55 5.91 1.50
CA GLY A 285 -10.23 5.49 0.28
C GLY A 285 -10.22 6.57 -0.80
N GLY A 286 -10.40 6.18 -2.06
CA GLY A 286 -10.39 7.08 -3.20
C GLY A 286 -11.60 8.04 -3.21
N PRO A 287 -11.43 9.32 -3.59
CA PRO A 287 -12.53 10.20 -3.95
C PRO A 287 -13.07 9.80 -5.34
N ALA A 288 -13.99 8.81 -5.37
CA ALA A 288 -14.57 8.32 -6.60
C ALA A 288 -15.73 9.21 -7.10
N ALA A 289 -16.14 8.99 -8.35
CA ALA A 289 -17.31 9.65 -8.96
C ALA A 289 -17.31 11.19 -8.90
N GLY A 290 -16.12 11.81 -9.00
CA GLY A 290 -15.98 13.26 -9.02
C GLY A 290 -15.94 13.93 -7.66
N PHE A 291 -16.02 13.17 -6.55
CA PHE A 291 -15.83 13.73 -5.20
C PHE A 291 -14.45 14.42 -5.12
N ASN A 292 -14.39 15.62 -4.54
CA ASN A 292 -13.18 16.47 -4.51
C ASN A 292 -12.48 16.66 -5.88
N ALA A 293 -13.25 16.67 -6.97
CA ALA A 293 -12.73 16.78 -8.34
C ALA A 293 -11.67 15.71 -8.70
N ASN A 294 -11.74 14.55 -8.03
CA ASN A 294 -10.89 13.41 -8.30
C ASN A 294 -11.67 12.30 -9.03
N HIS A 295 -10.94 11.36 -9.63
CA HIS A 295 -11.50 10.28 -10.45
C HIS A 295 -10.91 8.93 -10.03
N ALA A 296 -10.66 8.75 -8.73
CA ALA A 296 -10.28 7.47 -8.13
C ALA A 296 -11.40 6.42 -8.25
N SER A 297 -11.11 5.17 -7.93
CA SER A 297 -12.11 4.10 -7.91
C SER A 297 -11.93 3.18 -6.71
N ASN A 298 -13.02 2.98 -5.95
CA ASN A 298 -13.07 2.00 -4.86
C ASN A 298 -13.84 0.74 -5.23
N TRP A 299 -14.25 0.61 -6.49
CA TRP A 299 -15.13 -0.49 -6.91
C TRP A 299 -14.53 -1.87 -6.56
N PRO A 300 -15.33 -2.81 -6.03
CA PRO A 300 -16.77 -2.75 -5.80
C PRO A 300 -17.16 -2.26 -4.41
N LEU A 301 -16.24 -1.70 -3.62
CA LEU A 301 -16.53 -1.23 -2.27
C LEU A 301 -17.48 -0.02 -2.28
N ARG A 302 -18.32 0.05 -1.24
CA ARG A 302 -19.30 1.13 -1.06
C ARG A 302 -18.62 2.40 -0.57
N GLY A 303 -19.05 3.55 -1.07
CA GLY A 303 -18.63 4.87 -0.63
C GLY A 303 -17.27 5.33 -1.16
N VAL A 304 -16.88 6.52 -0.70
CA VAL A 304 -15.68 7.25 -1.14
C VAL A 304 -14.93 7.83 0.06
N LYS A 305 -13.78 8.48 -0.17
CA LYS A 305 -13.10 9.35 0.81
C LYS A 305 -14.11 10.12 1.66
N THR A 306 -13.84 10.30 2.96
CA THR A 306 -14.72 10.91 3.97
C THR A 306 -15.80 10.00 4.56
N THR A 307 -16.29 9.02 3.79
CA THR A 307 -17.35 8.13 4.27
C THR A 307 -16.77 7.01 5.12
N LEU A 308 -17.59 6.42 6.01
CA LEU A 308 -17.18 5.26 6.82
C LEU A 308 -17.55 3.92 6.18
N TRP A 309 -18.02 3.92 4.94
CA TRP A 309 -18.20 2.72 4.13
C TRP A 309 -16.86 2.13 3.71
N GLU A 310 -16.82 0.85 3.33
CA GLU A 310 -15.56 0.15 3.03
C GLU A 310 -14.69 0.90 2.01
N GLY A 311 -15.29 1.53 0.99
CA GLY A 311 -14.58 2.31 -0.02
C GLY A 311 -13.96 3.60 0.50
N GLY A 312 -14.34 4.10 1.68
CA GLY A 312 -13.71 5.25 2.33
C GLY A 312 -12.58 4.90 3.30
N VAL A 313 -12.61 3.68 3.88
CA VAL A 313 -11.74 3.31 5.02
C VAL A 313 -10.91 2.04 4.81
N ARG A 314 -11.25 1.16 3.86
CA ARG A 314 -10.46 -0.02 3.52
C ARG A 314 -9.38 0.40 2.52
N GLY A 315 -8.13 0.41 2.98
CA GLY A 315 -7.02 0.98 2.23
C GLY A 315 -6.28 -0.05 1.38
N ALA A 316 -5.78 0.35 0.21
CA ALA A 316 -4.78 -0.42 -0.52
C ALA A 316 -3.45 -0.40 0.24
N GLY A 317 -2.84 -1.57 0.44
CA GLY A 317 -1.58 -1.67 1.16
C GLY A 317 -0.91 -3.03 1.08
N PHE A 318 0.41 -3.03 1.20
CA PHE A 318 1.24 -4.22 1.29
C PHE A 318 2.51 -3.95 2.10
N ILE A 319 3.17 -5.02 2.51
CA ILE A 319 4.55 -4.98 3.02
C ILE A 319 5.43 -5.92 2.22
N TRP A 320 6.65 -5.45 1.90
CA TRP A 320 7.68 -6.25 1.27
C TRP A 320 8.96 -6.21 2.09
N SER A 321 9.59 -7.36 2.32
CA SER A 321 10.91 -7.44 2.94
C SER A 321 11.52 -8.83 2.76
N PRO A 322 12.84 -8.96 2.53
CA PRO A 322 13.55 -10.24 2.62
C PRO A 322 13.52 -10.86 4.03
N LEU A 323 13.12 -10.08 5.05
CA LEU A 323 13.01 -10.53 6.43
C LEU A 323 11.68 -11.27 6.73
N ILE A 324 10.74 -11.27 5.78
CA ILE A 324 9.48 -12.01 5.88
C ILE A 324 9.72 -13.45 5.43
N LYS A 325 9.43 -14.42 6.31
CA LYS A 325 9.63 -15.85 6.03
C LYS A 325 8.53 -16.42 5.13
N ASN A 326 7.28 -15.99 5.38
CA ASN A 326 6.10 -16.42 4.65
C ASN A 326 5.61 -15.26 3.77
N SER A 327 6.38 -14.96 2.73
CA SER A 327 6.04 -13.93 1.74
C SER A 327 5.22 -14.53 0.59
N ALA A 328 4.93 -13.71 -0.44
CA ALA A 328 4.08 -14.05 -1.56
C ALA A 328 2.72 -14.61 -1.08
N ARG A 329 1.96 -13.78 -0.37
CA ARG A 329 0.62 -14.15 0.11
C ARG A 329 -0.28 -12.94 0.35
N LYS A 330 -1.56 -13.24 0.58
CA LYS A 330 -2.57 -12.29 1.07
C LYS A 330 -2.75 -12.49 2.57
N LEU A 331 -2.86 -11.39 3.32
CA LEU A 331 -3.16 -11.39 4.74
C LEU A 331 -4.66 -11.07 4.93
N PRO A 332 -5.49 -12.08 5.28
CA PRO A 332 -6.92 -11.87 5.52
C PRO A 332 -7.19 -11.27 6.90
N ASP A 333 -6.20 -11.24 7.80
CA ASP A 333 -6.34 -10.73 9.15
C ASP A 333 -6.54 -9.21 9.21
N LEU A 334 -7.19 -8.77 10.29
CA LEU A 334 -7.48 -7.36 10.52
C LEU A 334 -6.22 -6.57 10.87
N MET A 335 -6.02 -5.45 10.18
CA MET A 335 -4.95 -4.50 10.44
C MET A 335 -5.47 -3.07 10.32
N HIS A 336 -4.98 -2.17 11.17
CA HIS A 336 -5.26 -0.74 11.09
C HIS A 336 -3.96 0.05 10.92
N ILE A 337 -4.00 1.21 10.28
CA ILE A 337 -2.81 2.07 10.04
C ILE A 337 -2.03 2.42 11.32
N CYS A 338 -2.69 2.42 12.49
CA CYS A 338 -2.03 2.65 13.77
C CYS A 338 -1.12 1.48 14.21
N ASP A 339 -1.26 0.29 13.63
CA ASP A 339 -0.40 -0.87 13.93
C ASP A 339 1.04 -0.67 13.42
N TRP A 340 1.25 0.22 12.46
CA TRP A 340 2.57 0.46 11.89
C TRP A 340 3.57 0.99 12.89
N LEU A 341 3.20 1.91 13.79
CA LEU A 341 4.13 2.42 14.79
C LEU A 341 4.74 1.31 15.67
N PRO A 342 3.94 0.54 16.45
CA PRO A 342 4.51 -0.51 17.30
C PRO A 342 5.19 -1.62 16.50
N THR A 343 4.71 -1.92 15.29
CA THR A 343 5.30 -2.93 14.41
C THR A 343 6.68 -2.50 13.89
N LEU A 344 6.79 -1.31 13.31
CA LEU A 344 8.04 -0.78 12.77
C LEU A 344 9.05 -0.47 13.88
N TYR A 345 8.60 -0.01 15.05
CA TYR A 345 9.47 0.16 16.22
C TYR A 345 10.05 -1.17 16.70
N HIS A 346 9.24 -2.24 16.71
CA HIS A 346 9.72 -3.59 17.04
C HIS A 346 10.77 -4.08 16.04
N ILE A 347 10.51 -3.93 14.74
CA ILE A 347 11.43 -4.35 13.67
C ILE A 347 12.73 -3.55 13.71
N ALA A 348 12.69 -2.28 14.13
CA ALA A 348 13.85 -1.44 14.38
C ALA A 348 14.71 -1.88 15.59
N GLY A 349 14.30 -2.94 16.31
CA GLY A 349 14.98 -3.44 17.50
C GLY A 349 14.56 -2.74 18.79
N GLY A 350 13.46 -1.98 18.77
CA GLY A 350 12.82 -1.43 19.95
C GLY A 350 11.92 -2.46 20.65
N ASP A 351 11.70 -2.28 21.95
CA ASP A 351 10.71 -3.06 22.69
C ASP A 351 9.35 -2.36 22.62
N SER A 352 8.44 -2.85 21.77
CA SER A 352 7.12 -2.25 21.57
C SER A 352 6.24 -2.27 22.82
N SER A 353 6.55 -3.06 23.85
CA SER A 353 5.85 -3.02 25.14
C SER A 353 6.14 -1.75 25.95
N THR A 354 7.22 -1.03 25.62
CA THR A 354 7.59 0.24 26.25
C THR A 354 6.80 1.43 25.72
N LEU A 355 6.17 1.28 24.55
CA LEU A 355 5.30 2.30 23.97
C LEU A 355 4.00 2.37 24.80
N LYS A 356 3.69 3.56 25.31
CA LYS A 356 2.52 3.78 26.17
C LYS A 356 1.38 4.39 25.38
N ASN A 357 0.15 4.14 25.84
CA ASN A 357 -1.07 4.73 25.30
C ASN A 357 -1.22 4.47 23.78
N LEU A 358 -1.04 3.23 23.34
CA LEU A 358 -1.26 2.86 21.94
C LEU A 358 -2.65 2.25 21.73
N ASP A 359 -3.20 2.48 20.55
CA ASP A 359 -4.32 1.69 20.00
C ASP A 359 -3.84 0.68 18.96
N GLY A 360 -2.62 0.86 18.46
CA GLY A 360 -1.93 -0.05 17.55
C GLY A 360 -1.35 -1.26 18.26
N PHE A 361 -1.29 -2.37 17.54
CA PHE A 361 -0.64 -3.61 17.96
C PHE A 361 0.62 -3.86 17.16
N ASN A 362 1.63 -4.46 17.78
CA ASN A 362 2.74 -5.03 17.04
C ASN A 362 2.27 -6.30 16.32
N VAL A 363 2.14 -6.23 14.99
CA VAL A 363 1.66 -7.33 14.14
C VAL A 363 2.80 -7.98 13.34
N TRP A 364 4.07 -7.78 13.73
CA TRP A 364 5.20 -8.31 12.96
C TRP A 364 5.18 -9.82 12.79
N ASN A 365 4.78 -10.59 13.81
CA ASN A 365 4.68 -12.05 13.68
C ASN A 365 3.58 -12.46 12.68
N THR A 366 2.48 -11.71 12.64
CA THR A 366 1.40 -11.90 11.66
C THR A 366 1.89 -11.62 10.24
N LEU A 367 2.68 -10.57 10.04
CA LEU A 367 3.24 -10.23 8.73
C LEU A 367 4.37 -11.18 8.30
N SER A 368 5.31 -11.47 9.20
CA SER A 368 6.56 -12.21 8.87
C SER A 368 6.40 -13.73 8.86
N GLN A 369 5.51 -14.27 9.68
CA GLN A 369 5.41 -15.70 9.99
C GLN A 369 4.00 -16.28 9.80
N ASP A 370 3.04 -15.50 9.33
CA ASP A 370 1.64 -15.94 9.18
C ASP A 370 0.99 -16.37 10.51
N ALA A 371 1.42 -15.74 11.62
CA ALA A 371 0.82 -15.97 12.93
C ALA A 371 -0.54 -15.23 13.06
N PRO A 372 -1.49 -15.70 13.88
CA PRO A 372 -2.76 -15.00 14.09
C PRO A 372 -2.58 -13.53 14.50
N THR A 373 -3.41 -12.64 13.97
CA THR A 373 -3.39 -11.22 14.38
C THR A 373 -3.82 -11.06 15.84
N PRO A 374 -3.17 -10.18 16.62
CA PRO A 374 -3.68 -9.75 17.92
C PRO A 374 -4.91 -8.82 17.78
N ARG A 375 -5.13 -8.23 16.59
CA ARG A 375 -6.21 -7.28 16.36
C ARG A 375 -7.52 -8.00 16.02
N VAL A 376 -8.49 -7.90 16.93
CA VAL A 376 -9.84 -8.46 16.74
C VAL A 376 -10.92 -7.40 16.52
N GLU A 377 -10.56 -6.12 16.64
CA GLU A 377 -11.46 -4.98 16.46
C GLU A 377 -10.70 -3.73 16.02
N LEU A 378 -11.43 -2.75 15.47
CA LEU A 378 -10.93 -1.41 15.24
C LEU A 378 -12.06 -0.39 15.20
N LEU A 379 -11.73 0.84 15.53
CA LEU A 379 -12.59 2.00 15.33
C LEU A 379 -12.25 2.66 13.98
N HIS A 380 -13.26 2.87 13.12
CA HIS A 380 -13.06 3.64 11.89
C HIS A 380 -13.03 5.14 12.19
N ASN A 381 -14.06 5.65 12.87
CA ASN A 381 -14.09 7.01 13.40
C ASN A 381 -15.23 7.20 14.42
N ILE A 382 -15.12 8.23 15.26
CA ILE A 382 -16.24 8.86 15.96
C ILE A 382 -16.10 10.37 15.74
N ASP A 383 -17.02 10.95 14.99
CA ASP A 383 -17.07 12.39 14.77
C ASP A 383 -18.26 12.99 15.54
N PRO A 384 -18.00 13.69 16.66
CA PRO A 384 -19.07 14.32 17.43
C PRO A 384 -19.62 15.61 16.80
N MET A 385 -18.94 16.20 15.81
CA MET A 385 -19.34 17.45 15.17
C MET A 385 -20.31 17.20 14.01
N LEU A 386 -20.07 16.15 13.22
CA LEU A 386 -20.96 15.72 12.13
C LEU A 386 -21.85 14.54 12.51
N ASN A 387 -21.69 14.01 13.73
CA ASN A 387 -22.52 12.96 14.31
C ASN A 387 -22.58 11.67 13.47
N TYR A 388 -21.42 11.18 13.05
CA TYR A 388 -21.28 9.89 12.37
C TYR A 388 -20.15 9.08 13.01
N SER A 389 -20.29 7.75 12.99
CA SER A 389 -19.33 6.84 13.63
C SER A 389 -19.45 5.43 13.08
N ALA A 390 -18.34 4.69 13.15
CA ALA A 390 -18.33 3.28 12.79
C ALA A 390 -17.25 2.50 13.53
N VAL A 391 -17.56 1.25 13.85
CA VAL A 391 -16.66 0.30 14.52
C VAL A 391 -16.77 -1.06 13.87
N ARG A 392 -15.65 -1.77 13.75
CA ARG A 392 -15.58 -3.16 13.32
C ARG A 392 -15.12 -4.03 14.49
N VAL A 393 -15.89 -5.08 14.79
CA VAL A 393 -15.55 -6.11 15.80
C VAL A 393 -15.64 -7.47 15.13
N GLY A 394 -14.48 -8.11 14.95
CA GLY A 394 -14.33 -9.34 14.18
C GLY A 394 -14.82 -9.18 12.74
N GLU A 395 -15.83 -9.95 12.38
CA GLU A 395 -16.41 -9.99 11.04
C GLU A 395 -17.50 -8.95 10.82
N TYR A 396 -17.91 -8.22 11.86
CA TYR A 396 -19.07 -7.32 11.83
C TYR A 396 -18.66 -5.87 11.91
N LYS A 397 -19.35 -5.03 11.13
CA LYS A 397 -19.19 -3.58 11.12
C LYS A 397 -20.52 -2.90 11.41
N LEU A 398 -20.49 -1.95 12.34
CA LEU A 398 -21.64 -1.11 12.70
C LEU A 398 -21.37 0.31 12.22
N ILE A 399 -22.38 0.93 11.60
CA ILE A 399 -22.33 2.32 11.12
C ILE A 399 -23.52 3.11 11.68
N LEU A 400 -23.26 4.35 12.09
CA LEU A 400 -24.22 5.34 12.56
C LEU A 400 -23.96 6.69 11.90
N GLY A 401 -25.03 7.41 11.58
CA GLY A 401 -24.97 8.69 10.89
C GLY A 401 -24.43 8.59 9.47
N ASN A 402 -24.41 9.72 8.78
CA ASN A 402 -23.74 9.86 7.50
C ASN A 402 -23.16 11.27 7.37
N ILE A 403 -22.38 11.47 6.32
CA ILE A 403 -21.86 12.76 5.92
C ILE A 403 -22.50 13.17 4.59
N PHE A 404 -22.64 14.48 4.38
CA PHE A 404 -23.25 15.04 3.15
C PHE A 404 -24.65 14.49 2.82
N GLY A 405 -25.44 14.16 3.84
CA GLY A 405 -26.78 13.59 3.67
C GLY A 405 -26.82 12.24 2.96
N GLY A 406 -25.69 11.52 2.91
CA GLY A 406 -25.58 10.22 2.26
C GLY A 406 -25.40 10.28 0.74
N THR A 407 -25.12 11.47 0.18
CA THR A 407 -24.88 11.67 -1.27
C THR A 407 -23.78 10.75 -1.81
N TRP A 408 -22.80 10.43 -0.96
CA TRP A 408 -21.62 9.64 -1.32
C TRP A 408 -21.63 8.20 -0.77
N ASP A 409 -22.80 7.70 -0.35
CA ASP A 409 -22.97 6.37 0.25
C ASP A 409 -23.23 5.26 -0.80
N GLY A 410 -22.94 5.52 -2.08
CA GLY A 410 -23.25 4.63 -3.20
C GLY A 410 -22.16 3.64 -3.57
N TRP A 411 -22.31 3.01 -4.74
CA TRP A 411 -21.28 2.19 -5.39
C TRP A 411 -20.98 2.77 -6.76
N TYR A 412 -19.71 3.07 -7.03
CA TYR A 412 -19.30 3.87 -8.18
C TYR A 412 -18.41 3.03 -9.10
N ALA A 413 -19.03 2.38 -10.09
CA ALA A 413 -18.29 1.61 -11.07
C ALA A 413 -17.49 2.55 -12.00
N PRO A 414 -16.28 2.17 -12.43
CA PRO A 414 -15.60 2.89 -13.51
C PRO A 414 -16.44 2.88 -14.79
N GLU A 415 -16.33 3.92 -15.61
CA GLU A 415 -17.10 4.10 -16.85
C GLU A 415 -17.09 2.87 -17.77
N GLN A 416 -15.96 2.15 -17.83
CA GLN A 416 -15.78 0.95 -18.65
C GLN A 416 -16.73 -0.19 -18.27
N TYR A 417 -17.29 -0.19 -17.05
CA TYR A 417 -18.28 -1.17 -16.60
C TYR A 417 -19.72 -0.77 -16.96
N HIS A 418 -19.97 0.51 -17.30
CA HIS A 418 -21.30 0.99 -17.72
C HIS A 418 -21.64 0.67 -19.19
N LEU A 419 -20.64 0.24 -19.98
CA LEU A 419 -20.83 -0.21 -21.37
C LEU A 419 -21.26 -1.68 -21.47
N LEU A 420 -21.37 -2.37 -20.33
CA LEU A 420 -21.90 -3.73 -20.21
C LEU A 420 -23.32 -3.59 -19.65
N ASP A 421 -24.32 -4.08 -20.40
CA ASP A 421 -25.74 -3.96 -20.08
C ASP A 421 -26.03 -4.42 -18.64
N GLU A 422 -26.93 -3.76 -17.91
CA GLU A 422 -27.20 -4.01 -16.47
C GLU A 422 -27.65 -5.46 -16.17
N THR A 423 -27.95 -6.25 -17.19
CA THR A 423 -28.31 -7.67 -17.10
C THR A 423 -27.13 -8.64 -17.22
N GLU A 424 -25.93 -8.17 -17.59
CA GLU A 424 -24.69 -8.98 -17.67
C GLU A 424 -23.78 -8.85 -16.44
N LEU A 425 -23.94 -7.81 -15.62
CA LEU A 425 -23.14 -7.63 -14.39
C LEU A 425 -23.43 -8.71 -13.31
N ASP A 426 -24.45 -9.54 -13.52
CA ASP A 426 -24.89 -10.57 -12.57
C ASP A 426 -24.55 -12.02 -13.00
N ARG A 427 -23.63 -12.19 -13.97
CA ARG A 427 -23.12 -13.52 -14.35
C ARG A 427 -21.61 -13.53 -14.46
N ASN A 428 -21.00 -14.43 -13.67
CA ASN A 428 -19.68 -15.02 -13.87
C ASN A 428 -19.14 -14.82 -15.30
N SER A 429 -18.05 -14.05 -15.41
CA SER A 429 -17.07 -13.96 -16.52
C SER A 429 -16.95 -12.55 -17.10
N LEU A 430 -16.05 -11.75 -16.52
CA LEU A 430 -15.41 -10.69 -17.27
C LEU A 430 -14.35 -11.33 -18.18
N GLN A 431 -14.73 -11.64 -19.43
CA GLN A 431 -13.76 -11.95 -20.49
C GLN A 431 -13.06 -10.65 -20.90
N TYR A 432 -11.87 -10.42 -20.36
CA TYR A 432 -11.03 -9.28 -20.73
C TYR A 432 -10.12 -9.61 -21.92
N LYS A 433 -10.05 -8.68 -22.88
CA LYS A 433 -9.04 -8.70 -23.93
C LYS A 433 -7.67 -8.43 -23.31
N THR A 434 -6.73 -9.34 -23.57
CA THR A 434 -5.29 -9.15 -23.37
C THR A 434 -4.84 -7.80 -23.92
N TRP A 435 -4.04 -7.06 -23.13
CA TRP A 435 -3.30 -5.90 -23.63
C TRP A 435 -2.50 -6.32 -24.88
N PRO A 436 -2.36 -5.47 -25.91
CA PRO A 436 -1.49 -5.78 -27.02
C PRO A 436 -0.07 -5.98 -26.49
N ASP A 437 0.58 -7.09 -26.91
CA ASP A 437 2.00 -7.34 -26.68
C ASP A 437 2.78 -6.04 -26.88
N ILE A 438 3.47 -5.55 -25.84
CA ILE A 438 4.47 -4.50 -26.01
C ILE A 438 5.57 -5.10 -26.89
N SER A 439 5.48 -4.86 -28.20
CA SER A 439 6.53 -5.24 -29.14
C SER A 439 7.72 -4.33 -28.88
N LEU A 440 8.69 -4.83 -28.12
CA LEU A 440 10.02 -4.24 -28.09
C LEU A 440 10.54 -4.22 -29.53
N ASP A 441 10.99 -3.06 -30.01
CA ASP A 441 11.60 -2.98 -31.32
C ASP A 441 12.83 -3.90 -31.38
N SER A 442 13.13 -4.40 -32.58
CA SER A 442 14.15 -5.42 -32.77
C SER A 442 15.54 -4.99 -32.33
N ASP A 443 15.80 -3.67 -32.26
CA ASP A 443 17.10 -3.13 -31.90
C ASP A 443 17.26 -3.01 -30.38
N THR A 444 16.18 -2.72 -29.67
CA THR A 444 16.12 -2.85 -28.21
C THR A 444 16.31 -4.31 -27.77
N ALA A 445 15.67 -5.27 -28.44
CA ALA A 445 15.85 -6.70 -28.17
C ALA A 445 17.29 -7.19 -28.46
N LYS A 446 17.92 -6.72 -29.54
CA LYS A 446 19.33 -7.04 -29.88
C LYS A 446 20.32 -6.45 -28.89
N ASN A 447 20.04 -5.25 -28.35
CA ASN A 447 20.90 -4.61 -27.36
C ASN A 447 20.87 -5.33 -26.00
N MET A 448 19.73 -5.91 -25.62
CA MET A 448 19.61 -6.73 -24.41
C MET A 448 20.36 -8.08 -24.51
N VAL A 449 20.46 -8.68 -25.71
CA VAL A 449 21.26 -9.89 -25.95
C VAL A 449 22.77 -9.59 -25.95
N LYS A 450 23.19 -8.39 -26.34
CA LYS A 450 24.60 -7.97 -26.25
C LYS A 450 25.05 -7.74 -24.81
N MET A 451 24.18 -7.20 -23.94
CA MET A 451 24.49 -7.02 -22.52
C MET A 451 24.68 -8.35 -21.77
N THR A 452 23.96 -9.40 -22.16
CA THR A 452 24.09 -10.74 -21.56
C THR A 452 25.33 -11.50 -22.01
N GLN A 453 25.94 -11.15 -23.15
CA GLN A 453 27.19 -11.77 -23.62
C GLN A 453 28.47 -11.13 -23.03
N SER A 454 28.40 -9.93 -22.43
CA SER A 454 29.57 -9.31 -21.79
C SER A 454 29.78 -9.69 -20.32
N GLU A 455 28.79 -10.32 -19.66
CA GLU A 455 28.88 -10.65 -18.23
C GLU A 455 29.15 -12.14 -17.92
N THR A 456 29.14 -13.04 -18.92
CA THR A 456 29.49 -14.45 -18.70
C THR A 456 30.70 -14.84 -19.53
N GLY A 457 31.88 -14.85 -18.90
CA GLY A 457 33.06 -15.48 -19.46
C GLY A 457 32.78 -16.94 -19.81
N ASN A 458 33.04 -17.29 -21.07
CA ASN A 458 33.21 -18.64 -21.63
C ASN A 458 32.25 -19.74 -21.14
N LYS A 459 31.10 -19.85 -21.79
CA LYS A 459 30.52 -21.14 -22.22
C LYS A 459 29.60 -20.89 -23.42
N LYS A 460 29.98 -21.39 -24.60
CA LYS A 460 29.13 -21.37 -25.80
C LYS A 460 27.85 -22.15 -25.53
N ASN A 461 26.73 -21.46 -25.42
CA ASN A 461 25.40 -22.07 -25.52
C ASN A 461 24.86 -21.74 -26.92
N ASP A 462 24.78 -22.75 -27.78
CA ASP A 462 24.17 -22.61 -29.11
C ASP A 462 22.66 -22.43 -28.97
N ILE A 463 22.19 -21.20 -29.20
CA ILE A 463 20.78 -20.85 -29.32
C ILE A 463 20.47 -20.73 -30.82
N SER A 464 19.60 -21.59 -31.34
CA SER A 464 19.09 -21.45 -32.71
C SER A 464 17.73 -20.74 -32.70
N HIS A 465 17.47 -19.98 -33.75
CA HIS A 465 16.27 -19.18 -33.90
C HIS A 465 15.55 -19.52 -35.21
N GLU A 466 14.22 -19.54 -35.16
CA GLU A 466 13.36 -19.74 -36.32
C GLU A 466 12.48 -18.50 -36.50
N VAL A 467 12.56 -17.85 -37.67
CA VAL A 467 11.72 -16.70 -38.01
C VAL A 467 10.43 -17.21 -38.62
N LYS A 468 9.29 -16.96 -37.97
CA LYS A 468 7.97 -17.36 -38.46
C LYS A 468 7.49 -16.39 -39.55
N PRO A 469 6.58 -16.82 -40.44
CA PRO A 469 6.06 -15.99 -41.55
C PRO A 469 5.40 -14.66 -41.11
N ASN A 470 5.02 -14.54 -39.84
CA ASN A 470 4.47 -13.32 -39.23
C ASN A 470 5.53 -12.43 -38.56
N GLY A 471 6.83 -12.66 -38.81
CA GLY A 471 7.93 -11.86 -38.28
C GLY A 471 8.33 -12.15 -36.84
N ARG A 472 7.68 -13.11 -36.16
CA ARG A 472 8.06 -13.52 -34.80
C ARG A 472 9.24 -14.49 -34.81
N ILE A 473 10.19 -14.27 -33.92
CA ILE A 473 11.38 -15.13 -33.77
C ILE A 473 11.15 -16.10 -32.61
N LEU A 474 11.18 -17.40 -32.90
CA LEU A 474 11.10 -18.47 -31.90
C LEU A 474 12.53 -18.90 -31.54
N LEU A 475 12.92 -18.74 -30.27
CA LEU A 475 14.20 -19.25 -29.77
C LEU A 475 14.01 -20.69 -29.29
N LYS A 476 14.71 -21.65 -29.92
CA LYS A 476 14.67 -23.06 -29.53
C LYS A 476 15.95 -23.43 -28.79
N ARG A 477 15.81 -23.95 -27.57
CA ARG A 477 16.88 -24.65 -26.86
C ARG A 477 16.68 -26.14 -27.02
N SER A 478 17.58 -26.84 -27.71
CA SER A 478 17.61 -28.30 -27.67
C SER A 478 18.33 -28.74 -26.40
N ILE A 479 17.58 -29.29 -25.43
CA ILE A 479 18.18 -30.15 -24.41
C ILE A 479 18.02 -31.56 -24.97
N GLY A 480 19.13 -32.15 -25.43
CA GLY A 480 19.13 -33.51 -25.94
C GLY A 480 18.87 -34.50 -24.80
N TYR A 481 17.76 -35.23 -24.88
CA TYR A 481 17.64 -36.55 -24.28
C TYR A 481 17.15 -37.51 -25.37
N SER A 482 17.89 -38.60 -25.53
CA SER A 482 17.72 -39.62 -26.56
C SER A 482 16.47 -40.47 -26.35
N ASP A 483 15.80 -40.80 -27.46
CA ASP A 483 14.68 -41.73 -27.57
C ASP A 483 14.92 -43.09 -26.88
N GLN A 484 13.98 -43.53 -26.04
CA GLN A 484 13.50 -44.93 -25.99
C GLN A 484 12.03 -45.00 -25.57
N LYS A 485 11.31 -45.93 -26.22
CA LYS A 485 9.87 -46.19 -26.15
C LYS A 485 9.41 -46.87 -24.84
N SER A 486 8.10 -46.73 -24.64
CA SER A 486 7.13 -47.64 -23.99
C SER A 486 7.09 -47.79 -22.47
N ASP A 487 5.85 -47.69 -21.99
CA ASP A 487 5.23 -48.44 -20.89
C ASP A 487 5.31 -47.92 -19.43
N PHE A 488 4.09 -47.58 -18.95
CA PHE A 488 3.53 -47.69 -17.60
C PHE A 488 3.99 -46.79 -16.43
N MET A 489 2.96 -46.12 -15.87
CA MET A 489 2.65 -45.84 -14.45
C MET A 489 3.59 -44.95 -13.60
N PRO A 490 3.08 -43.85 -13.01
CA PRO A 490 3.69 -43.22 -11.85
C PRO A 490 3.03 -43.64 -10.53
N PHE A 491 3.85 -44.26 -9.68
CA PHE A 491 4.21 -43.71 -8.38
C PHE A 491 3.10 -43.56 -7.31
N SER A 492 2.40 -44.66 -7.00
CA SER A 492 1.67 -44.81 -5.72
C SER A 492 2.27 -45.84 -4.75
N ASP A 493 3.39 -46.49 -5.07
CA ASP A 493 3.87 -47.65 -4.29
C ASP A 493 5.22 -47.46 -3.57
N LYS A 494 5.58 -46.24 -3.16
CA LYS A 494 6.78 -46.01 -2.31
C LYS A 494 6.61 -44.99 -1.19
N LEU A 495 5.43 -44.89 -0.58
CA LEU A 495 5.33 -44.40 0.79
C LEU A 495 4.34 -45.26 1.57
N ALA A 496 4.84 -45.83 2.67
CA ALA A 496 4.08 -46.48 3.73
C ALA A 496 3.86 -48.00 3.62
N ALA A 497 5.00 -48.69 3.53
CA ALA A 497 5.36 -49.70 4.54
C ALA A 497 5.55 -49.08 5.95
N HIS A 498 4.61 -48.21 6.37
CA HIS A 498 4.68 -47.47 7.65
C HIS A 498 3.35 -47.45 8.40
N PHE A 499 2.21 -47.75 7.75
CA PHE A 499 0.95 -48.05 8.45
C PHE A 499 0.16 -49.05 7.60
N GLY A 500 0.41 -50.35 7.80
CA GLY A 500 -0.31 -51.38 7.09
C GLY A 500 -1.80 -51.36 7.45
N MET A 501 -2.67 -51.14 6.46
CA MET A 501 -4.04 -51.67 6.41
C MET A 501 -4.66 -51.44 5.02
N SER A 502 -5.50 -52.39 4.63
CA SER A 502 -5.94 -52.74 3.28
C SER A 502 -7.00 -51.83 2.65
N ALA A 503 -6.93 -51.74 1.33
CA ALA A 503 -7.93 -51.20 0.41
C ALA A 503 -9.31 -51.87 0.53
N ILE A 504 -10.36 -51.09 0.22
CA ILE A 504 -11.64 -51.61 -0.31
C ILE A 504 -12.14 -50.68 -1.45
N ASN A 505 -12.21 -51.29 -2.65
CA ASN A 505 -13.20 -51.17 -3.75
C ASN A 505 -14.42 -50.26 -3.52
N SER A 506 -15.13 -49.64 -4.47
CA SER A 506 -15.34 -49.80 -5.93
C SER A 506 -16.41 -48.73 -6.27
N GLY A 507 -16.45 -48.08 -7.44
CA GLY A 507 -17.22 -48.60 -8.58
C GLY A 507 -18.27 -47.60 -9.13
N LYS A 508 -18.06 -47.18 -10.38
CA LYS A 508 -19.02 -46.91 -11.49
C LYS A 508 -20.39 -46.26 -11.21
N HIS A 509 -20.66 -45.14 -11.89
CA HIS A 509 -21.57 -45.10 -13.05
C HIS A 509 -21.52 -43.75 -13.79
N ALA A 510 -21.42 -43.80 -15.12
CA ALA A 510 -21.66 -42.69 -16.04
C ALA A 510 -22.66 -43.16 -17.10
N MET A 511 -23.71 -42.37 -17.36
CA MET A 511 -24.41 -42.30 -18.65
C MET A 511 -25.18 -40.98 -18.76
N GLU A 512 -24.69 -40.15 -19.68
CA GLU A 512 -25.42 -39.34 -20.67
C GLU A 512 -26.66 -38.53 -20.25
N SER A 513 -26.55 -37.21 -20.26
CA SER A 513 -27.12 -36.36 -21.33
C SER A 513 -26.95 -34.86 -21.03
N GLY A 514 -26.55 -34.10 -22.05
CA GLY A 514 -26.92 -32.68 -22.17
C GLY A 514 -25.95 -31.63 -21.59
N LYS A 515 -25.10 -31.10 -22.48
CA LYS A 515 -24.45 -29.77 -22.41
C LYS A 515 -23.43 -29.55 -21.27
N SER A 516 -22.17 -29.89 -21.54
CA SER A 516 -21.02 -29.27 -20.85
C SER A 516 -20.75 -27.91 -21.47
N LEU A 517 -21.09 -26.84 -20.75
CA LEU A 517 -20.40 -25.56 -20.90
C LEU A 517 -18.92 -25.81 -20.59
N LYS A 518 -18.05 -25.58 -21.56
CA LYS A 518 -16.61 -25.53 -21.32
C LYS A 518 -16.33 -24.23 -20.56
N ASN A 519 -16.07 -24.33 -19.26
CA ASN A 519 -15.38 -23.29 -18.50
C ASN A 519 -14.03 -23.03 -19.19
N HIS A 520 -13.92 -21.92 -19.92
CA HIS A 520 -12.62 -21.30 -20.17
C HIS A 520 -12.31 -20.50 -18.92
N GLY A 521 -11.45 -21.05 -18.06
CA GLY A 521 -10.81 -20.27 -17.00
C GLY A 521 -10.02 -19.15 -17.66
N ILE A 522 -10.38 -17.91 -17.34
CA ILE A 522 -9.66 -16.72 -17.76
C ILE A 522 -8.55 -16.55 -16.74
N GLU A 523 -7.31 -16.84 -17.13
CA GLU A 523 -6.13 -16.40 -16.37
C GLU A 523 -6.08 -14.87 -16.50
N ASN A 524 -6.28 -14.17 -15.38
CA ASN A 524 -6.03 -12.73 -15.31
C ASN A 524 -4.52 -12.53 -15.28
N ASP A 525 -3.91 -12.37 -16.45
CA ASP A 525 -2.48 -12.13 -16.56
C ASP A 525 -2.11 -10.78 -15.92
N VAL A 526 -1.47 -10.83 -14.75
CA VAL A 526 -0.93 -9.67 -14.08
C VAL A 526 0.45 -9.37 -14.66
N VAL A 527 0.65 -8.15 -15.15
CA VAL A 527 1.94 -7.72 -15.69
C VAL A 527 2.81 -7.20 -14.55
N LEU A 528 3.85 -7.96 -14.18
CA LEU A 528 4.84 -7.52 -13.21
C LEU A 528 6.01 -6.80 -13.90
N ASP A 529 6.62 -5.86 -13.18
CA ASP A 529 7.85 -5.21 -13.64
C ASP A 529 8.99 -6.24 -13.68
N LYS A 530 9.46 -6.59 -14.88
CA LYS A 530 10.50 -7.63 -15.07
C LYS A 530 11.84 -7.25 -14.45
N GLU A 531 12.22 -5.97 -14.47
CA GLU A 531 13.48 -5.52 -13.87
C GLU A 531 13.41 -5.67 -12.36
N LEU A 532 12.34 -5.16 -11.76
CA LEU A 532 12.10 -5.27 -10.33
C LEU A 532 11.92 -6.73 -9.91
N LEU A 533 11.28 -7.56 -10.73
CA LEU A 533 11.12 -8.99 -10.48
C LEU A 533 12.48 -9.70 -10.45
N GLY A 534 13.38 -9.36 -11.38
CA GLY A 534 14.77 -9.84 -11.38
C GLY A 534 15.57 -9.39 -10.15
N ILE A 535 15.20 -8.27 -9.53
CA ILE A 535 15.77 -7.80 -8.26
C ILE A 535 15.21 -8.62 -7.09
N VAL A 536 13.88 -8.76 -6.98
CA VAL A 536 13.23 -9.39 -5.81
C VAL A 536 13.32 -10.91 -5.81
N SER A 537 13.39 -11.57 -6.99
CA SER A 537 13.54 -13.03 -7.13
C SER A 537 14.83 -13.59 -6.54
N ARG A 538 15.79 -12.73 -6.17
CA ARG A 538 17.00 -13.11 -5.42
C ARG A 538 16.70 -13.43 -3.96
N TYR A 539 15.61 -12.91 -3.42
CA TYR A 539 15.24 -13.02 -2.01
C TYR A 539 14.11 -14.01 -1.77
N ILE A 540 13.35 -14.34 -2.82
CA ILE A 540 12.20 -15.25 -2.77
C ILE A 540 12.33 -16.18 -3.97
N PRO A 541 12.11 -17.50 -3.80
CA PRO A 541 12.14 -18.44 -4.92
C PRO A 541 11.00 -18.13 -5.89
N VAL A 542 11.32 -17.35 -6.93
CA VAL A 542 10.44 -17.07 -8.06
C VAL A 542 11.18 -17.56 -9.31
N ASP A 543 10.56 -18.47 -10.05
CA ASP A 543 11.11 -18.88 -11.34
C ASP A 543 10.83 -17.77 -12.36
N VAL A 544 11.89 -17.05 -12.75
CA VAL A 544 11.83 -15.95 -13.71
C VAL A 544 11.65 -16.43 -15.15
N ASP A 545 11.98 -17.70 -15.42
CA ASP A 545 11.89 -18.34 -16.73
C ASP A 545 10.56 -19.11 -16.90
N THR A 546 9.95 -19.57 -15.79
CA THR A 546 8.58 -20.12 -15.74
C THR A 546 7.73 -19.35 -14.72
N PHE A 547 6.98 -18.37 -15.22
CA PHE A 547 6.25 -17.39 -14.43
C PHE A 547 5.05 -18.00 -13.67
N HIS A 548 5.31 -18.70 -12.56
CA HIS A 548 4.28 -19.27 -11.69
C HIS A 548 4.38 -18.70 -10.28
N LEU A 549 4.04 -17.43 -10.13
CA LEU A 549 3.57 -16.94 -8.83
C LEU A 549 2.17 -17.52 -8.60
N THR A 550 2.00 -18.28 -7.53
CA THR A 550 0.69 -18.87 -7.15
C THR A 550 -0.27 -17.84 -6.54
N VAL A 551 0.22 -16.63 -6.29
CA VAL A 551 -0.54 -15.55 -5.66
C VAL A 551 -1.37 -14.86 -6.72
N THR A 552 -2.70 -14.91 -6.52
CA THR A 552 -3.66 -14.21 -7.36
C THR A 552 -3.93 -12.80 -6.84
N PRO A 553 -4.41 -11.88 -7.71
CA PRO A 553 -4.81 -10.56 -7.26
C PRO A 553 -5.80 -10.64 -6.09
N ASP A 554 -5.74 -9.65 -5.21
CA ASP A 554 -6.65 -9.54 -4.07
C ASP A 554 -7.98 -8.88 -4.48
N VAL A 555 -8.75 -9.64 -5.26
CA VAL A 555 -10.05 -9.22 -5.77
C VAL A 555 -11.10 -9.33 -4.68
N VAL A 556 -11.81 -8.22 -4.43
CA VAL A 556 -13.04 -8.24 -3.65
C VAL A 556 -14.16 -8.83 -4.50
N THR A 557 -14.69 -9.98 -4.06
CA THR A 557 -15.87 -10.59 -4.67
C THR A 557 -17.09 -10.26 -3.83
N CYS A 558 -18.11 -9.70 -4.45
CA CYS A 558 -19.37 -9.39 -3.79
C CYS A 558 -20.47 -10.35 -4.22
N GLY A 559 -21.40 -10.64 -3.30
CA GLY A 559 -22.60 -11.40 -3.63
C GLY A 559 -23.55 -10.61 -4.52
N ALA A 560 -24.68 -11.23 -4.90
CA ALA A 560 -25.71 -10.56 -5.68
C ALA A 560 -26.21 -9.31 -4.94
N LYS A 561 -26.26 -8.17 -5.65
CA LYS A 561 -26.72 -6.90 -5.09
C LYS A 561 -28.25 -6.90 -5.02
N PRO A 562 -28.88 -6.89 -3.83
CA PRO A 562 -30.33 -6.84 -3.73
C PRO A 562 -30.85 -5.48 -4.18
N ALA A 563 -32.07 -5.45 -4.74
CA ALA A 563 -32.69 -4.23 -5.25
C ALA A 563 -32.85 -3.13 -4.18
N ASN A 564 -32.94 -3.52 -2.90
CA ASN A 564 -33.04 -2.60 -1.78
C ASN A 564 -31.67 -2.24 -1.15
N ALA A 565 -30.52 -2.65 -1.72
CA ALA A 565 -29.19 -2.40 -1.14
C ALA A 565 -28.94 -0.92 -0.80
N SER A 566 -29.43 -0.01 -1.64
CA SER A 566 -29.27 1.44 -1.46
C SER A 566 -30.24 2.04 -0.43
N THR A 567 -31.31 1.33 -0.06
CA THR A 567 -32.39 1.86 0.80
C THR A 567 -32.60 1.08 2.09
N ASN A 568 -32.00 -0.11 2.22
CA ASN A 568 -32.11 -0.98 3.39
C ASN A 568 -31.33 -0.49 4.62
N CYS A 569 -30.52 0.55 4.46
CA CYS A 569 -29.79 1.20 5.53
C CYS A 569 -29.97 2.72 5.45
N GLN A 570 -30.46 3.31 6.54
CA GLN A 570 -30.52 4.74 6.74
C GLN A 570 -29.84 5.04 8.09
N PRO A 571 -28.50 5.24 8.09
CA PRO A 571 -27.72 5.22 9.32
C PRO A 571 -28.00 6.43 10.24
N THR A 572 -28.65 7.47 9.71
CA THR A 572 -29.17 8.62 10.49
C THR A 572 -30.42 8.28 11.30
N ASN A 573 -31.18 7.26 10.90
CA ASN A 573 -32.44 6.87 11.53
C ASN A 573 -32.25 5.68 12.48
N SER A 574 -31.43 4.71 12.07
CA SER A 574 -31.14 3.50 12.86
C SER A 574 -29.74 2.96 12.53
N PRO A 575 -29.07 2.26 13.47
CA PRO A 575 -27.79 1.62 13.19
C PRO A 575 -27.86 0.64 12.03
N CYS A 576 -26.82 0.61 11.20
CA CYS A 576 -26.66 -0.39 10.16
C CYS A 576 -25.55 -1.38 10.54
N LEU A 577 -25.77 -2.65 10.26
CA LEU A 577 -24.87 -3.74 10.64
C LEU A 577 -24.58 -4.62 9.42
N TYR A 578 -23.31 -4.89 9.17
CA TYR A 578 -22.85 -5.70 8.03
C TYR A 578 -21.89 -6.79 8.47
N HIS A 579 -21.95 -7.95 7.83
CA HIS A 579 -20.98 -9.04 8.00
C HIS A 579 -19.90 -8.93 6.92
N ILE A 580 -18.90 -8.06 7.12
CA ILE A 580 -17.92 -7.63 6.11
C ILE A 580 -17.13 -8.76 5.45
N VAL A 581 -16.91 -9.88 6.13
CA VAL A 581 -16.24 -11.05 5.52
C VAL A 581 -17.09 -11.72 4.44
N LYS A 582 -18.41 -11.79 4.63
CA LYS A 582 -19.36 -12.41 3.67
C LYS A 582 -20.00 -11.39 2.73
N ASP A 583 -20.07 -10.14 3.17
CA ASP A 583 -20.64 -9.01 2.45
C ASP A 583 -19.67 -7.82 2.46
N PRO A 584 -18.52 -7.94 1.75
CA PRO A 584 -17.51 -6.88 1.70
C PRO A 584 -17.98 -5.63 0.95
N CYS A 585 -19.10 -5.72 0.22
CA CYS A 585 -19.74 -4.61 -0.48
C CYS A 585 -20.80 -3.89 0.36
N GLU A 586 -21.13 -4.36 1.56
CA GLU A 586 -22.14 -3.75 2.43
C GLU A 586 -23.53 -3.67 1.78
N TYR A 587 -23.93 -4.74 1.08
CA TYR A 587 -25.21 -4.85 0.40
C TYR A 587 -26.38 -5.19 1.34
N ASN A 588 -26.14 -5.97 2.38
CA ASN A 588 -27.16 -6.57 3.22
C ASN A 588 -27.05 -6.04 4.65
N ASN A 589 -27.88 -5.05 4.98
CA ASN A 589 -28.02 -4.59 6.36
C ASN A 589 -28.74 -5.65 7.19
N ILE A 590 -28.05 -6.23 8.16
CA ILE A 590 -28.55 -7.33 9.02
C ILE A 590 -28.88 -6.86 10.46
N ALA A 591 -29.05 -5.56 10.67
CA ALA A 591 -29.24 -4.99 12.01
C ALA A 591 -30.54 -5.45 12.68
N ASN A 592 -31.64 -5.55 11.92
CA ASN A 592 -32.95 -5.92 12.44
C ASN A 592 -33.03 -7.38 12.87
N GLU A 593 -32.30 -8.27 12.17
CA GLU A 593 -32.21 -9.69 12.48
C GLU A 593 -31.27 -9.96 13.68
N ASN A 594 -30.41 -9.00 14.04
CA ASN A 594 -29.35 -9.18 15.04
C ASN A 594 -29.35 -8.10 16.14
N PRO A 595 -30.48 -7.81 16.82
CA PRO A 595 -30.58 -6.70 17.77
C PRO A 595 -29.62 -6.81 18.96
N GLN A 596 -29.31 -8.03 19.41
CA GLN A 596 -28.33 -8.26 20.48
C GLN A 596 -26.91 -7.92 20.06
N LEU A 597 -26.53 -8.22 18.82
CA LEU A 597 -25.21 -7.89 18.29
C LEU A 597 -25.08 -6.38 18.09
N VAL A 598 -26.12 -5.73 17.55
CA VAL A 598 -26.20 -4.26 17.47
C VAL A 598 -25.97 -3.64 18.85
N ALA A 599 -26.67 -4.12 19.89
CA ALA A 599 -26.51 -3.60 21.25
C ALA A 599 -25.08 -3.78 21.80
N LYS A 600 -24.42 -4.91 21.50
CA LYS A 600 -23.01 -5.15 21.86
C LYS A 600 -22.07 -4.18 21.14
N MET A 601 -22.24 -3.99 19.84
CA MET A 601 -21.40 -3.08 19.06
C MET A 601 -21.60 -1.61 19.45
N LEU A 602 -22.84 -1.20 19.73
CA LEU A 602 -23.12 0.13 20.29
C LEU A 602 -22.46 0.34 21.66
N THR A 603 -22.40 -0.71 22.48
CA THR A 603 -21.68 -0.65 23.77
C THR A 603 -20.20 -0.47 23.53
N ARG A 604 -19.60 -1.26 22.62
CA ARG A 604 -18.18 -1.11 22.29
C ARG A 604 -17.84 0.27 21.73
N LEU A 605 -18.72 0.83 20.90
CA LEU A 605 -18.56 2.18 20.37
C LEU A 605 -18.61 3.23 21.49
N ARG A 606 -19.49 3.08 22.49
CA ARG A 606 -19.52 3.96 23.67
C ARG A 606 -18.24 3.85 24.51
N GLU A 607 -17.65 2.66 24.62
CA GLU A 607 -16.38 2.47 25.32
C GLU A 607 -15.23 3.21 24.63
N PHE A 608 -15.15 3.16 23.29
CA PHE A 608 -14.23 4.01 22.53
C PHE A 608 -14.50 5.50 22.74
N ASN A 609 -15.78 5.91 22.73
CA ASN A 609 -16.12 7.31 22.93
C ASN A 609 -15.79 7.82 24.34
N ALA A 610 -15.83 6.94 25.35
CA ALA A 610 -15.52 7.30 26.74
C ALA A 610 -14.05 7.70 26.94
N THR A 611 -13.15 7.27 26.05
CA THR A 611 -11.73 7.63 26.07
C THR A 611 -11.37 8.74 25.07
N ALA A 612 -12.33 9.18 24.24
CA ALA A 612 -12.12 10.19 23.23
C ALA A 612 -11.80 11.57 23.86
N VAL A 613 -10.88 12.30 23.23
CA VAL A 613 -10.64 13.71 23.52
C VAL A 613 -11.47 14.58 22.56
N PRO A 614 -11.88 15.80 22.96
CA PRO A 614 -12.59 16.70 22.06
C PRO A 614 -11.80 17.00 20.78
N PRO A 615 -12.48 17.17 19.62
CA PRO A 615 -11.83 17.66 18.40
C PRO A 615 -11.06 18.96 18.67
N ARG A 616 -9.84 19.05 18.14
CA ARG A 616 -8.94 20.18 18.38
C ARG A 616 -9.13 21.32 17.40
N ASN A 617 -10.10 21.19 16.48
CA ASN A 617 -10.45 22.17 15.48
C ASN A 617 -10.62 23.55 16.14
N LYS A 618 -9.91 24.53 15.58
CA LYS A 618 -10.03 25.93 15.96
C LYS A 618 -10.41 26.76 14.75
N PRO A 619 -11.10 27.89 14.94
CA PRO A 619 -11.27 28.88 13.88
C PRO A 619 -9.91 29.24 13.26
N GLN A 620 -9.92 29.46 11.95
CA GLN A 620 -8.70 29.87 11.25
C GLN A 620 -8.20 31.22 11.77
N ASP A 621 -6.87 31.36 11.84
CA ASP A 621 -6.20 32.62 12.16
C ASP A 621 -5.74 33.28 10.87
N LEU A 622 -6.39 34.38 10.48
CA LEU A 622 -6.13 35.06 9.21
C LEU A 622 -4.66 35.50 9.05
N ARG A 623 -3.90 35.65 10.14
CA ARG A 623 -2.46 35.95 10.09
C ARG A 623 -1.64 34.85 9.42
N GLY A 624 -2.16 33.62 9.37
CA GLY A 624 -1.56 32.50 8.67
C GLY A 624 -1.76 32.49 7.15
N LEU A 625 -2.55 33.44 6.61
CA LEU A 625 -2.78 33.49 5.17
C LEU A 625 -1.53 33.98 4.41
N PRO A 626 -1.24 33.47 3.20
CA PRO A 626 -0.11 33.88 2.36
C PRO A 626 0.00 35.38 2.13
N ILE A 627 -1.12 36.10 2.05
CA ILE A 627 -1.12 37.57 1.85
C ILE A 627 -0.39 38.32 2.98
N PHE A 628 -0.32 37.74 4.18
CA PHE A 628 0.41 38.28 5.32
C PHE A 628 1.80 37.65 5.52
N ASN A 629 2.16 36.67 4.67
CA ASN A 629 3.37 35.86 4.77
C ASN A 629 4.15 35.82 3.45
N ASN A 630 4.29 36.98 2.79
CA ASN A 630 5.04 37.14 1.54
C ASN A 630 4.62 36.18 0.40
N GLY A 631 3.33 35.86 0.33
CA GLY A 631 2.78 34.97 -0.70
C GLY A 631 3.04 33.48 -0.46
N ALA A 632 3.41 33.08 0.76
CA ALA A 632 3.69 31.69 1.10
C ALA A 632 2.96 31.22 2.36
N TRP A 633 2.72 29.93 2.44
CA TRP A 633 2.28 29.26 3.67
C TRP A 633 3.49 28.97 4.57
N GLY A 634 3.30 29.06 5.88
CA GLY A 634 4.37 28.84 6.85
C GLY A 634 3.91 29.16 8.27
N PRO A 635 4.80 29.03 9.28
CA PRO A 635 4.44 29.34 10.66
C PRO A 635 4.27 30.85 10.84
N TRP A 636 3.19 31.26 11.50
CA TRP A 636 2.86 32.67 11.76
C TRP A 636 2.74 33.01 13.24
N MET A 637 2.85 31.99 14.12
CA MET A 637 2.74 32.16 15.58
C MET A 637 4.05 31.95 16.33
N ASP A 638 5.18 31.94 15.63
CA ASP A 638 6.50 31.89 16.26
C ASP A 638 6.79 33.23 16.96
N GLY A 639 7.07 33.21 18.28
CA GLY A 639 7.41 34.40 19.06
C GLY A 639 6.22 35.24 19.56
N LEU A 640 4.97 34.75 19.40
CA LEU A 640 3.77 35.29 20.04
C LEU A 640 3.55 34.75 21.46
#